data_AF-A0A317J975-F1
#
_entry.id   AF-A0A317J975-F1
#
_cell.length_a   1.000
_cell.length_b   1.000
_cell.length_c   1.000
_cell.angle_alpha   90.00
_cell.angle_beta   90.00
_cell.angle_gamma   90.00
#
_symmetry.space_group_name_H-M   'P 1'
#
loop_
_entity.id
_entity.type
_entity.pdbx_description
1 polymer ?
#
loop_
_entity_poly.entity_id
_entity_poly.type
_entity_poly.pdbx_seq_one_letter_code
_entity_poly.pdbx_strand_id
1 'polypeptide(L)'
;MPELKTPQDLVAALGGVVASEDPIAELKRRGFTLSNQVQAGLSGVSPGRPVSEANRKKFAQTAAKAGIVRFHIGTTPRPVPRIAPDDYDAVAAVSLSSINRILAGLFDSFTIPHQIDFATLLEPNILNDLADALSIALKGIPRDAAVSDFQIRSAPTVTEVNGTDRMTLHVPFTLDFARLPNRTVVTSFTGTLNLVVQLSADVALTQPVDTAASITLTITIPPDPSPAAPSIDVDPASPVQPRQGATLTKIANILQRVLGRFIGPKFTVSPVIHIPGMQGLQFVIQHIDVRANSTLQGGLAVAGIRFTGGSEVLPNPAKLTGLVPEASRNTFIRIDDGFIQRALDAFRASGGLDKLVQKKADDSDLHIESVNVKFARNEIRIHMEGVKRDACLSKDVSFTILQSFTFRTRADRIEVDSFTDISVDTADKVFCYIVAGLLSLLASLPILLASPLFGIFVALFETGILVQFPDSSGGQDFFPLDRSIPGTELLPTISNLTSSVGDGTLTASFSADFKHDEINTYIYLRVLNSMLPQGAGGPLSDASVEVCDLDVPAPTRDDAKVPEEVHEEKVIGTPPKFIVSVDRTFEPPTTNPVLAKGGTNFEGRVMFSLTPSELITSAGVAVVTNTTEDFRTGKTTNTRIEREPVLERFPDLFFRISRDGATVDTHSAPDGFFLNFKDKRIGQPAQPHTVTVRLSPGAIATA
;
A
#
# COMPACT_ATOMS: atom_id res chain seq x y z
N MET A 1 -20.97 -22.31 -56.95
CA MET A 1 -20.51 -20.91 -56.76
C MET A 1 -20.81 -20.50 -55.32
N PRO A 2 -19.97 -19.67 -54.66
CA PRO A 2 -20.12 -19.43 -53.24
C PRO A 2 -21.36 -18.60 -52.94
N GLU A 3 -22.30 -19.18 -52.20
CA GLU A 3 -23.38 -18.47 -51.55
C GLU A 3 -22.83 -17.78 -50.30
N LEU A 4 -23.04 -16.47 -50.16
CA LEU A 4 -22.64 -15.68 -49.00
C LEU A 4 -23.71 -15.82 -47.93
N LYS A 5 -23.44 -16.69 -46.95
CA LYS A 5 -24.43 -17.14 -45.97
C LYS A 5 -24.55 -16.18 -44.80
N THR A 6 -23.45 -15.54 -44.42
CA THR A 6 -23.36 -14.64 -43.26
C THR A 6 -22.91 -13.22 -43.64
N PRO A 7 -23.14 -12.21 -42.79
CA PRO A 7 -22.59 -10.86 -42.97
C PRO A 7 -21.06 -10.85 -43.10
N GLN A 8 -20.35 -11.74 -42.40
CA GLN A 8 -18.91 -11.88 -42.46
C GLN A 8 -18.46 -12.39 -43.84
N ASP A 9 -19.18 -13.34 -44.42
CA ASP A 9 -18.92 -13.82 -45.79
C ASP A 9 -19.10 -12.69 -46.80
N LEU A 10 -20.14 -11.87 -46.62
CA LEU A 10 -20.37 -10.68 -47.46
C LEU A 10 -19.21 -9.69 -47.36
N VAL A 11 -18.76 -9.39 -46.15
CA VAL A 11 -17.69 -8.41 -45.90
C VAL A 11 -16.34 -8.90 -46.45
N ALA A 12 -16.05 -10.19 -46.36
CA ALA A 12 -14.88 -10.79 -47.00
C ALA A 12 -14.93 -10.68 -48.54
N ALA A 13 -16.11 -10.90 -49.13
CA ALA A 13 -16.30 -10.81 -50.58
C ALA A 13 -16.23 -9.36 -51.11
N LEU A 14 -16.69 -8.38 -50.32
CA LEU A 14 -16.69 -6.96 -50.68
C LEU A 14 -15.28 -6.40 -50.95
N GLY A 15 -14.24 -7.00 -50.35
CA GLY A 15 -12.83 -6.69 -50.62
C GLY A 15 -12.48 -6.59 -52.11
N GLY A 16 -13.04 -7.47 -52.94
CA GLY A 16 -12.75 -7.55 -54.37
C GLY A 16 -13.58 -6.63 -55.28
N VAL A 17 -14.58 -5.93 -54.72
CA VAL A 17 -15.55 -5.12 -55.48
C VAL A 17 -15.77 -3.73 -54.89
N VAL A 18 -15.02 -3.35 -53.86
CA VAL A 18 -15.25 -2.13 -53.07
C VAL A 18 -15.14 -0.82 -53.87
N ALA A 19 -14.46 -0.84 -55.02
CA ALA A 19 -14.40 0.29 -55.92
C ALA A 19 -15.64 0.45 -56.83
N SER A 20 -16.56 -0.53 -56.82
CA SER A 20 -17.79 -0.51 -57.62
C SER A 20 -18.78 0.53 -57.09
N GLU A 21 -19.54 1.13 -58.00
CA GLU A 21 -20.66 2.01 -57.65
C GLU A 21 -21.79 1.26 -56.93
N ASP A 22 -22.02 0.01 -57.31
CA ASP A 22 -22.87 -0.93 -56.58
C ASP A 22 -22.08 -2.22 -56.33
N PRO A 23 -21.42 -2.34 -55.16
CA PRO A 23 -20.65 -3.53 -54.80
C PRO A 23 -21.51 -4.79 -54.73
N ILE A 24 -22.79 -4.67 -54.41
CA ILE A 24 -23.70 -5.82 -54.28
C ILE A 24 -24.12 -6.33 -55.66
N ALA A 25 -24.48 -5.44 -56.58
CA ALA A 25 -24.74 -5.81 -57.97
C ALA A 25 -23.48 -6.39 -58.65
N GLU A 26 -22.30 -5.84 -58.34
CA GLU A 26 -21.04 -6.35 -58.88
C GLU A 26 -20.69 -7.76 -58.36
N LEU A 27 -20.93 -8.05 -57.07
CA LEU A 27 -20.78 -9.40 -56.54
C LEU A 27 -21.74 -10.38 -57.23
N LYS A 28 -23.00 -9.99 -57.44
CA LYS A 28 -23.97 -10.80 -58.20
C LYS A 28 -23.51 -11.04 -59.63
N ARG A 29 -22.98 -10.03 -60.32
CA ARG A 29 -22.41 -10.14 -61.67
C ARG A 29 -21.21 -11.11 -61.71
N ARG A 30 -20.42 -11.17 -60.63
CA ARG A 30 -19.32 -12.13 -60.45
C ARG A 30 -19.76 -13.54 -60.02
N GLY A 31 -21.06 -13.80 -59.96
CA GLY A 31 -21.63 -15.13 -59.68
C GLY A 31 -21.82 -15.46 -58.21
N PHE A 32 -21.70 -14.49 -57.30
CA PHE A 32 -22.05 -14.68 -55.88
C PHE A 32 -23.56 -14.59 -55.69
N THR A 33 -24.13 -15.47 -54.86
CA THR A 33 -25.52 -15.39 -54.40
C THR A 33 -25.55 -14.99 -52.93
N LEU A 34 -26.57 -14.24 -52.50
CA LEU A 34 -26.75 -13.81 -51.11
C LEU A 34 -27.85 -14.66 -50.46
N SER A 35 -27.60 -15.19 -49.26
CA SER A 35 -28.65 -15.86 -48.48
C SER A 35 -29.78 -14.90 -48.12
N ASN A 36 -30.97 -15.44 -47.81
CA ASN A 36 -32.12 -14.64 -47.37
C ASN A 36 -31.81 -13.79 -46.13
N GLN A 37 -30.96 -14.30 -45.23
CA GLN A 37 -30.54 -13.59 -44.02
C GLN A 37 -29.70 -12.34 -44.35
N VAL A 38 -28.75 -12.47 -45.29
CA VAL A 38 -27.92 -11.35 -45.73
C VAL A 38 -28.73 -10.34 -46.53
N GLN A 39 -29.65 -10.81 -47.39
CA GLN A 39 -30.56 -9.93 -48.13
C GLN A 39 -31.46 -9.12 -47.20
N ALA A 40 -32.09 -9.77 -46.21
CA ALA A 40 -32.93 -9.09 -45.23
C ALA A 40 -32.15 -8.03 -44.42
N GLY A 41 -30.90 -8.33 -44.05
CA GLY A 41 -30.01 -7.39 -43.36
C GLY A 41 -29.67 -6.16 -44.21
N LEU A 42 -29.53 -6.30 -45.53
CA LEU A 42 -29.28 -5.18 -46.45
C LEU A 42 -30.53 -4.36 -46.74
N SER A 43 -31.71 -5.00 -46.84
CA SER A 43 -32.99 -4.33 -47.10
C SER A 43 -33.44 -3.41 -45.96
N GLY A 44 -32.91 -3.59 -44.75
CA GLY A 44 -33.20 -2.75 -43.58
C GLY A 44 -32.36 -1.47 -43.47
N VAL A 45 -31.40 -1.23 -44.37
CA VAL A 45 -30.50 -0.07 -44.32
C VAL A 45 -30.92 0.96 -45.36
N SER A 46 -31.27 2.19 -44.93
CA SER A 46 -31.49 3.29 -45.86
C SER A 46 -30.19 3.59 -46.63
N PRO A 47 -30.22 3.75 -47.97
CA PRO A 47 -29.02 4.08 -48.72
C PRO A 47 -28.43 5.39 -48.18
N GLY A 48 -27.24 5.32 -47.58
CA GLY A 48 -26.45 6.50 -47.28
C GLY A 48 -26.14 7.27 -48.57
N ARG A 49 -25.71 8.53 -48.45
CA ARG A 49 -25.27 9.30 -49.63
C ARG A 49 -24.24 8.49 -50.43
N PRO A 50 -24.42 8.31 -51.75
CA PRO A 50 -23.45 7.59 -52.57
C PRO A 50 -22.09 8.29 -52.49
N VAL A 51 -21.03 7.50 -52.36
CA VAL A 51 -19.65 8.01 -52.35
C VAL A 51 -19.38 8.67 -53.70
N SER A 52 -18.86 9.90 -53.69
CA SER A 52 -18.59 10.66 -54.91
C SER A 52 -17.57 9.93 -55.81
N GLU A 53 -17.68 10.12 -57.13
CA GLU A 53 -16.81 9.45 -58.10
C GLU A 53 -15.31 9.72 -57.85
N ALA A 54 -14.96 10.95 -57.47
CA ALA A 54 -13.60 11.33 -57.12
C ALA A 54 -13.07 10.55 -55.91
N ASN A 55 -13.90 10.35 -54.88
CA ASN A 55 -13.55 9.59 -53.70
C ASN A 55 -13.45 8.08 -54.01
N ARG A 56 -14.32 7.56 -54.89
CA ARG A 56 -14.22 6.16 -55.38
C ARG A 56 -12.93 5.92 -56.15
N LYS A 57 -12.55 6.83 -57.07
CA LYS A 57 -11.27 6.76 -57.80
C LYS A 57 -10.06 6.82 -56.87
N LYS A 58 -10.08 7.74 -55.89
CA LYS A 58 -9.02 7.83 -54.88
C LYS A 58 -8.93 6.54 -54.04
N PHE A 59 -10.06 6.02 -53.59
CA PHE A 59 -10.12 4.78 -52.82
C PHE A 59 -9.64 3.57 -53.63
N ALA A 60 -10.04 3.46 -54.90
CA ALA A 60 -9.58 2.40 -55.80
C ALA A 60 -8.07 2.45 -56.05
N GLN A 61 -7.51 3.66 -56.22
CA GLN A 61 -6.06 3.85 -56.34
C GLN A 61 -5.31 3.48 -55.05
N THR A 62 -5.87 3.82 -53.89
CA THR A 62 -5.31 3.43 -52.59
C THR A 62 -5.38 1.92 -52.38
N ALA A 63 -6.51 1.29 -52.69
CA ALA A 63 -6.71 -0.15 -52.60
C ALA A 63 -5.76 -0.91 -53.55
N ALA A 64 -5.59 -0.43 -54.78
CA ALA A 64 -4.67 -1.04 -55.75
C ALA A 64 -3.20 -0.98 -55.30
N LYS A 65 -2.82 0.05 -54.55
CA LYS A 65 -1.49 0.16 -53.93
C LYS A 65 -1.33 -0.70 -52.68
N ALA A 66 -2.40 -0.88 -51.90
CA ALA A 66 -2.41 -1.58 -50.61
C ALA A 66 -2.59 -3.11 -50.74
N GLY A 67 -2.90 -3.63 -51.92
CA GLY A 67 -3.13 -5.08 -52.12
C GLY A 67 -4.51 -5.53 -51.65
N ILE A 68 -4.58 -6.67 -50.94
CA ILE A 68 -5.86 -7.26 -50.52
C ILE A 68 -6.48 -6.40 -49.40
N VAL A 69 -7.55 -5.67 -49.73
CA VAL A 69 -8.34 -4.90 -48.76
C VAL A 69 -9.22 -5.85 -47.94
N ARG A 70 -8.97 -5.94 -46.63
CA ARG A 70 -9.80 -6.70 -45.67
C ARG A 70 -10.70 -5.74 -44.89
N PHE A 71 -12.01 -5.98 -44.96
CA PHE A 71 -12.98 -5.27 -44.14
C PHE A 71 -13.21 -6.03 -42.84
N HIS A 72 -13.33 -5.29 -41.73
CA HIS A 72 -13.70 -5.84 -40.43
C HIS A 72 -15.06 -5.28 -40.02
N ILE A 73 -15.96 -6.15 -39.55
CA ILE A 73 -17.20 -5.72 -38.88
C ILE A 73 -16.84 -5.46 -37.43
N GLY A 74 -16.65 -4.18 -37.11
CA GLY A 74 -16.43 -3.69 -35.76
C GLY A 74 -16.88 -2.24 -35.69
N THR A 75 -17.20 -1.76 -34.49
CA THR A 75 -17.42 -0.33 -34.28
C THR A 75 -16.14 0.40 -34.68
N THR A 76 -16.26 1.33 -35.63
CA THR A 76 -15.23 2.36 -35.85
C THR A 76 -14.86 2.92 -34.49
N PRO A 77 -13.57 3.06 -34.13
CA PRO A 77 -13.22 3.73 -32.88
C PRO A 77 -13.76 5.16 -32.97
N ARG A 78 -14.93 5.41 -32.38
CA ARG A 78 -15.32 6.77 -32.03
C ARG A 78 -14.32 7.19 -30.96
N PRO A 79 -13.67 8.35 -31.07
CA PRO A 79 -13.08 8.97 -29.90
C PRO A 79 -14.26 9.30 -28.97
N VAL A 80 -14.45 8.47 -27.95
CA VAL A 80 -15.41 8.67 -26.86
C VAL A 80 -14.59 9.26 -25.70
N PRO A 81 -15.12 10.26 -24.99
CA PRO A 81 -14.32 11.36 -24.47
C PRO A 81 -13.39 10.88 -23.37
N ARG A 82 -12.15 11.38 -23.42
CA ARG A 82 -11.25 11.45 -22.26
C ARG A 82 -12.05 11.86 -21.04
N ILE A 83 -11.67 11.33 -19.88
CA ILE A 83 -12.05 11.91 -18.59
C ILE A 83 -12.01 13.44 -18.70
N ALA A 84 -13.06 14.10 -18.20
CA ALA A 84 -13.20 15.54 -18.35
C ALA A 84 -11.96 16.25 -17.79
N PRO A 85 -11.48 17.35 -18.39
CA PRO A 85 -10.22 18.00 -18.04
C PRO A 85 -10.06 18.33 -16.53
N ASP A 86 -11.17 18.52 -15.82
CA ASP A 86 -11.27 18.80 -14.40
C ASP A 86 -11.48 17.55 -13.51
N ASP A 87 -11.13 16.33 -13.96
CA ASP A 87 -11.28 15.09 -13.16
C ASP A 87 -9.93 14.38 -12.88
N TYR A 88 -9.87 13.61 -11.79
CA TYR A 88 -8.63 13.08 -11.23
C TYR A 88 -8.07 11.90 -12.02
N ASP A 89 -6.74 11.79 -11.99
CA ASP A 89 -5.99 10.70 -12.65
C ASP A 89 -6.12 9.38 -11.90
N ALA A 90 -6.14 9.47 -10.57
CA ALA A 90 -6.40 8.35 -9.68
C ALA A 90 -7.36 8.77 -8.57
N VAL A 91 -8.25 7.88 -8.17
CA VAL A 91 -9.11 8.05 -7.00
C VAL A 91 -9.09 6.80 -6.17
N ALA A 92 -8.98 6.94 -4.85
CA ALA A 92 -9.16 5.88 -3.87
C ALA A 92 -10.23 6.29 -2.85
N ALA A 93 -11.01 5.33 -2.38
CA ALA A 93 -12.05 5.54 -1.38
C ALA A 93 -12.11 4.38 -0.40
N VAL A 94 -12.33 4.67 0.87
CA VAL A 94 -12.55 3.71 1.95
C VAL A 94 -13.76 4.10 2.79
N SER A 95 -14.56 3.14 3.25
CA SER A 95 -15.69 3.45 4.13
C SER A 95 -15.25 3.88 5.52
N LEU A 96 -16.06 4.75 6.12
CA LEU A 96 -15.86 5.13 7.52
C LEU A 96 -16.12 3.95 8.47
N SER A 97 -16.90 2.94 8.06
CA SER A 97 -17.08 1.72 8.85
C SER A 97 -15.80 0.91 9.00
N SER A 98 -14.94 0.87 7.96
CA SER A 98 -13.61 0.25 8.08
C SER A 98 -12.72 1.05 9.03
N ILE A 99 -12.75 2.38 8.96
CA ILE A 99 -12.02 3.25 9.89
C ILE A 99 -12.49 3.00 11.33
N ASN A 100 -13.80 2.90 11.56
CA ASN A 100 -14.37 2.63 12.89
C ASN A 100 -13.93 1.27 13.47
N ARG A 101 -13.73 0.24 12.64
CA ARG A 101 -13.17 -1.04 13.09
C ARG A 101 -11.72 -0.93 13.53
N ILE A 102 -10.92 -0.12 12.84
CA ILE A 102 -9.54 0.16 13.24
C ILE A 102 -9.52 0.93 14.56
N LEU A 103 -10.39 1.93 14.72
CA LEU A 103 -10.52 2.68 15.98
C LEU A 103 -10.92 1.77 17.14
N ALA A 104 -11.80 0.79 16.90
CA ALA A 104 -12.12 -0.24 17.88
C ALA A 104 -10.90 -1.11 18.22
N GLY A 105 -10.16 -1.59 17.22
CA GLY A 105 -8.93 -2.36 17.45
C GLY A 105 -7.85 -1.59 18.21
N LEU A 106 -7.69 -0.28 17.94
CA LEU A 106 -6.76 0.61 18.65
C LEU A 106 -7.20 0.87 20.09
N PHE A 107 -8.50 0.91 20.34
CA PHE A 107 -9.05 1.03 21.68
C PHE A 107 -8.87 -0.28 22.46
N ASP A 108 -9.22 -1.42 21.86
CA ASP A 108 -9.13 -2.74 22.50
C ASP A 108 -7.69 -3.12 22.87
N SER A 109 -6.71 -2.65 22.09
CA SER A 109 -5.27 -2.85 22.35
C SER A 109 -4.64 -1.85 23.34
N PHE A 110 -5.42 -0.88 23.86
CA PHE A 110 -4.95 0.24 24.69
C PHE A 110 -3.96 1.19 23.98
N THR A 111 -3.89 1.15 22.65
CA THR A 111 -3.14 2.15 21.85
C THR A 111 -3.83 3.51 21.96
N ILE A 112 -5.16 3.55 21.82
CA ILE A 112 -5.98 4.63 22.35
C ILE A 112 -6.16 4.33 23.84
N PRO A 113 -5.69 5.21 24.73
CA PRO A 113 -5.75 4.95 26.16
C PRO A 113 -7.17 5.08 26.69
N HIS A 114 -7.49 4.31 27.73
CA HIS A 114 -8.83 4.29 28.30
C HIS A 114 -9.04 5.37 29.36
N GLN A 115 -7.97 5.84 29.99
CA GLN A 115 -8.00 6.89 31.00
C GLN A 115 -6.87 7.88 30.71
N ILE A 116 -7.02 9.16 31.00
CA ILE A 116 -5.98 10.19 30.93
C ILE A 116 -6.04 10.98 32.24
N ASP A 117 -4.95 10.96 33.01
CA ASP A 117 -4.86 11.69 34.28
C ASP A 117 -4.59 13.18 34.02
N PHE A 118 -5.64 13.99 33.89
CA PHE A 118 -5.47 15.42 33.59
C PHE A 118 -4.78 16.16 34.73
N ALA A 119 -4.98 15.74 35.98
CA ALA A 119 -4.36 16.40 37.14
C ALA A 119 -2.83 16.28 37.12
N THR A 120 -2.28 15.18 36.59
CA THR A 120 -0.83 14.96 36.49
C THR A 120 -0.26 15.42 35.15
N LEU A 121 -1.02 15.26 34.05
CA LEU A 121 -0.50 15.43 32.69
C LEU A 121 -0.73 16.84 32.10
N LEU A 122 -1.72 17.59 32.59
CA LEU A 122 -1.96 18.95 32.08
C LEU A 122 -1.12 19.98 32.81
N GLU A 123 -0.65 20.96 32.04
CA GLU A 123 -0.02 22.16 32.61
C GLU A 123 -1.03 22.91 33.49
N PRO A 124 -0.61 23.50 34.63
CA PRO A 124 -1.52 24.10 35.61
C PRO A 124 -2.45 25.19 35.02
N ASN A 125 -1.96 25.97 34.06
CA ASN A 125 -2.76 26.97 33.34
C ASN A 125 -3.90 26.34 32.52
N ILE A 126 -3.64 25.27 31.78
CA ILE A 126 -4.65 24.57 30.98
C ILE A 126 -5.68 23.90 31.89
N LEU A 127 -5.22 23.30 32.99
CA LEU A 127 -6.10 22.67 33.98
C LEU A 127 -7.03 23.70 34.64
N ASN A 128 -6.50 24.88 35.01
CA ASN A 128 -7.29 25.98 35.58
C ASN A 128 -8.28 26.54 34.57
N ASP A 129 -7.87 26.77 33.32
CA ASP A 129 -8.77 27.23 32.24
C ASP A 129 -9.92 26.26 31.99
N LEU A 130 -9.65 24.96 32.05
CA LEU A 130 -10.64 23.90 31.94
C LEU A 130 -11.60 23.91 33.14
N ALA A 131 -11.07 23.95 34.36
CA ALA A 131 -11.86 24.00 35.60
C ALA A 131 -12.77 25.24 35.65
N ASP A 132 -12.27 26.40 35.25
CA ASP A 132 -13.03 27.65 35.16
C ASP A 132 -14.15 27.53 34.12
N ALA A 133 -13.84 27.04 32.92
CA ALA A 133 -14.85 26.84 31.87
C ALA A 133 -15.96 25.87 32.31
N LEU A 134 -15.60 24.77 32.99
CA LEU A 134 -16.54 23.78 33.53
C LEU A 134 -17.42 24.37 34.63
N SER A 135 -16.84 25.11 35.59
CA SER A 135 -17.59 25.71 36.70
C SER A 135 -18.60 26.78 36.27
N ILE A 136 -18.25 27.53 35.20
CA ILE A 136 -19.12 28.53 34.57
C ILE A 136 -20.26 27.86 33.80
N ALA A 137 -19.96 26.86 32.97
CA ALA A 137 -20.94 26.30 32.05
C ALA A 137 -21.83 25.22 32.67
N LEU A 138 -21.36 24.52 33.70
CA LEU A 138 -22.03 23.36 34.27
C LEU A 138 -22.57 23.64 35.68
N LYS A 139 -23.60 22.87 36.08
CA LYS A 139 -24.16 22.80 37.43
C LYS A 139 -23.93 21.40 38.01
N GLY A 140 -23.82 21.30 39.34
CA GLY A 140 -23.62 20.03 40.04
C GLY A 140 -22.16 19.70 40.35
N ILE A 141 -21.21 20.57 40.01
CA ILE A 141 -19.80 20.46 40.41
C ILE A 141 -19.64 21.05 41.82
N PRO A 142 -19.18 20.27 42.83
CA PRO A 142 -18.88 20.79 44.16
C PRO A 142 -17.75 21.84 44.12
N ARG A 143 -17.82 22.86 44.99
CA ARG A 143 -16.83 23.96 45.01
C ARG A 143 -15.41 23.52 45.41
N ASP A 144 -15.32 22.41 46.14
CA ASP A 144 -14.09 21.80 46.64
C ASP A 144 -13.57 20.66 45.72
N ALA A 145 -14.20 20.45 44.57
CA ALA A 145 -13.80 19.42 43.62
C ALA A 145 -12.85 19.99 42.55
N ALA A 146 -11.83 19.22 42.21
CA ALA A 146 -10.89 19.52 41.12
C ALA A 146 -11.10 18.54 39.95
N VAL A 147 -10.74 18.97 38.74
CA VAL A 147 -10.70 18.10 37.56
C VAL A 147 -9.65 17.01 37.78
N SER A 148 -10.03 15.74 37.58
CA SER A 148 -9.16 14.56 37.78
C SER A 148 -8.95 13.79 36.48
N ASP A 149 -9.59 12.64 36.33
CA ASP A 149 -9.33 11.72 35.23
C ASP A 149 -10.34 11.91 34.09
N PHE A 150 -9.85 11.82 32.85
CA PHE A 150 -10.67 11.76 31.66
C PHE A 150 -10.66 10.33 31.12
N GLN A 151 -11.80 9.66 31.17
CA GLN A 151 -11.97 8.29 30.72
C GLN A 151 -12.64 8.25 29.35
N ILE A 152 -12.09 7.48 28.42
CA ILE A 152 -12.72 7.11 27.15
C ILE A 152 -13.49 5.81 27.38
N ARG A 153 -14.83 5.89 27.34
CA ARG A 153 -15.71 4.81 27.80
C ARG A 153 -15.85 3.65 26.81
N SER A 154 -15.63 3.93 25.54
CA SER A 154 -15.71 2.96 24.44
C SER A 154 -14.91 3.46 23.25
N ALA A 155 -14.68 2.58 22.29
CA ALA A 155 -14.02 2.92 21.03
C ALA A 155 -14.60 4.20 20.39
N PRO A 156 -13.75 5.20 20.08
CA PRO A 156 -14.16 6.36 19.30
C PRO A 156 -14.67 5.95 17.91
N THR A 157 -15.57 6.75 17.33
CA THR A 157 -16.07 6.54 15.97
C THR A 157 -16.00 7.82 15.15
N VAL A 158 -15.88 7.70 13.84
CA VAL A 158 -15.92 8.82 12.89
C VAL A 158 -17.20 8.82 12.07
N THR A 159 -17.69 10.02 11.80
CA THR A 159 -18.74 10.31 10.81
C THR A 159 -18.28 11.41 9.87
N GLU A 160 -18.83 11.43 8.66
CA GLU A 160 -18.44 12.39 7.65
C GLU A 160 -18.93 13.81 7.95
N VAL A 161 -18.17 14.81 7.49
CA VAL A 161 -18.71 16.15 7.23
C VAL A 161 -18.81 16.28 5.71
N ASN A 162 -20.00 16.00 5.17
CA ASN A 162 -20.23 15.76 3.75
C ASN A 162 -19.59 16.80 2.81
N GLY A 163 -18.80 16.33 1.85
CA GLY A 163 -18.17 17.13 0.81
C GLY A 163 -16.97 17.96 1.30
N THR A 164 -16.49 17.74 2.53
CA THR A 164 -15.35 18.47 3.10
C THR A 164 -14.17 17.54 3.36
N ASP A 165 -12.98 18.09 3.57
CA ASP A 165 -11.80 17.35 4.06
C ASP A 165 -11.88 17.06 5.57
N ARG A 166 -13.06 17.14 6.18
CA ARG A 166 -13.25 17.02 7.62
C ARG A 166 -14.21 15.90 7.97
N MET A 167 -14.01 15.36 9.16
CA MET A 167 -14.88 14.36 9.79
C MET A 167 -15.13 14.76 11.24
N THR A 168 -16.16 14.17 11.84
CA THR A 168 -16.42 14.30 13.27
C THR A 168 -15.98 13.02 13.95
N LEU A 169 -15.03 13.12 14.89
CA LEU A 169 -14.63 12.04 15.77
C LEU A 169 -15.45 12.12 17.06
N HIS A 170 -16.30 11.13 17.27
CA HIS A 170 -17.12 10.94 18.46
C HIS A 170 -16.31 10.18 19.51
N VAL A 171 -16.02 10.83 20.63
CA VAL A 171 -15.29 10.25 21.77
C VAL A 171 -16.26 10.15 22.96
N PRO A 172 -16.84 8.98 23.24
CA PRO A 172 -17.63 8.76 24.45
C PRO A 172 -16.76 8.88 25.69
N PHE A 173 -17.08 9.77 26.62
CA PHE A 173 -16.19 10.09 27.73
C PHE A 173 -16.88 10.18 29.10
N THR A 174 -16.05 10.12 30.15
CA THR A 174 -16.36 10.52 31.53
C THR A 174 -15.22 11.41 32.03
N LEU A 175 -15.55 12.59 32.54
CA LEU A 175 -14.59 13.46 33.22
C LEU A 175 -14.91 13.46 34.71
N ASP A 176 -13.97 12.96 35.50
CA ASP A 176 -14.12 12.86 36.94
C ASP A 176 -13.74 14.16 37.64
N PHE A 177 -14.52 14.50 38.66
CA PHE A 177 -14.18 15.55 39.61
C PHE A 177 -13.89 14.92 40.96
N ALA A 178 -12.72 15.20 41.52
CA ALA A 178 -12.24 14.56 42.73
C ALA A 178 -11.86 15.58 43.81
N ARG A 179 -11.98 15.17 45.07
CA ARG A 179 -11.40 15.91 46.20
C ARG A 179 -9.92 15.58 46.35
N LEU A 180 -9.08 16.59 46.26
CA LEU A 180 -7.64 16.49 46.52
C LEU A 180 -7.36 16.57 48.03
N PRO A 181 -6.28 15.94 48.53
CA PRO A 181 -5.26 15.18 47.79
C PRO A 181 -5.60 13.71 47.53
N ASN A 182 -6.62 13.16 48.20
CA ASN A 182 -6.92 11.72 48.18
C ASN A 182 -7.58 11.21 46.87
N ARG A 183 -7.80 12.09 45.89
CA ARG A 183 -8.45 11.82 44.59
C ARG A 183 -9.73 11.01 44.70
N THR A 184 -10.52 11.27 45.74
CA THR A 184 -11.84 10.62 45.87
C THR A 184 -12.79 11.29 44.90
N VAL A 185 -13.24 10.54 43.87
CA VAL A 185 -14.22 11.01 42.89
C VAL A 185 -15.52 11.36 43.63
N VAL A 186 -15.98 12.59 43.46
CA VAL A 186 -17.20 13.12 44.10
C VAL A 186 -18.36 13.28 43.14
N THR A 187 -18.07 13.50 41.86
CA THR A 187 -19.06 13.55 40.78
C THR A 187 -18.34 13.35 39.44
N SER A 188 -19.09 13.15 38.37
CA SER A 188 -18.55 13.00 37.02
C SER A 188 -19.41 13.73 35.99
N PHE A 189 -18.79 14.09 34.87
CA PHE A 189 -19.43 14.67 33.71
C PHE A 189 -19.31 13.70 32.54
N THR A 190 -20.45 13.17 32.07
CA THR A 190 -20.49 12.14 31.03
C THR A 190 -21.16 12.65 29.76
N GLY A 191 -20.68 12.19 28.62
CA GLY A 191 -21.23 12.57 27.32
C GLY A 191 -20.41 12.04 26.16
N THR A 192 -20.66 12.60 24.99
CA THR A 192 -19.89 12.36 23.76
C THR A 192 -19.23 13.66 23.35
N LEU A 193 -17.92 13.64 23.23
CA LEU A 193 -17.14 14.76 22.71
C LEU A 193 -17.02 14.60 21.20
N ASN A 194 -17.57 15.55 20.46
CA ASN A 194 -17.53 15.59 19.01
C ASN A 194 -16.35 16.48 18.60
N LEU A 195 -15.24 15.84 18.24
CA LEU A 195 -14.02 16.50 17.80
C LEU A 195 -14.04 16.69 16.29
N VAL A 196 -13.55 17.82 15.81
CA VAL A 196 -13.29 18.01 14.39
C VAL A 196 -11.97 17.31 14.08
N VAL A 197 -11.94 16.44 13.09
CA VAL A 197 -10.71 15.85 12.55
C VAL A 197 -10.57 16.17 11.07
N GLN A 198 -9.34 16.33 10.61
CA GLN A 198 -9.01 16.64 9.23
C GLN A 198 -8.48 15.37 8.55
N LEU A 199 -9.06 15.05 7.40
CA LEU A 199 -8.49 14.12 6.46
C LEU A 199 -7.42 14.86 5.67
N SER A 200 -6.25 14.26 5.59
CA SER A 200 -5.09 14.78 4.86
C SER A 200 -4.48 13.65 4.03
N ALA A 201 -3.69 14.02 3.03
CA ALA A 201 -2.94 13.08 2.22
C ALA A 201 -1.47 13.51 2.24
N ASP A 202 -0.63 12.67 2.85
CA ASP A 202 0.81 12.87 2.89
C ASP A 202 1.46 12.05 1.78
N VAL A 203 2.39 12.66 1.04
CA VAL A 203 3.16 11.97 0.01
C VAL A 203 4.53 11.66 0.56
N ALA A 204 4.77 10.40 0.90
CA ALA A 204 6.10 9.94 1.24
C ALA A 204 6.82 9.53 -0.05
N LEU A 205 7.77 10.38 -0.47
CA LEU A 205 8.78 10.03 -1.47
C LEU A 205 9.88 9.24 -0.75
N THR A 206 9.79 7.91 -0.74
CA THR A 206 10.90 7.07 -0.28
C THR A 206 12.08 7.27 -1.24
N GLN A 207 13.18 7.83 -0.73
CA GLN A 207 14.48 7.74 -1.40
C GLN A 207 15.12 6.39 -1.01
N PRO A 208 15.77 5.64 -1.92
CA PRO A 208 16.31 6.05 -3.22
C PRO A 208 15.49 5.58 -4.44
N VAL A 209 15.90 6.11 -5.60
CA VAL A 209 15.51 6.02 -7.05
C VAL A 209 14.71 4.80 -7.57
N ASP A 210 14.48 3.75 -6.78
CA ASP A 210 13.88 2.47 -7.21
C ASP A 210 12.56 2.08 -6.52
N THR A 211 12.02 2.88 -5.57
CA THR A 211 10.79 2.53 -4.84
C THR A 211 9.57 3.36 -5.22
N ALA A 212 8.40 2.70 -5.21
CA ALA A 212 7.08 3.28 -5.40
C ALA A 212 6.83 4.50 -4.50
N ALA A 213 6.27 5.59 -5.05
CA ALA A 213 5.80 6.70 -4.25
C ALA A 213 4.58 6.24 -3.43
N SER A 214 4.50 6.59 -2.15
CA SER A 214 3.36 6.21 -1.31
C SER A 214 2.56 7.44 -0.89
N ILE A 215 1.24 7.36 -1.02
CA ILE A 215 0.31 8.36 -0.51
C ILE A 215 -0.38 7.79 0.71
N THR A 216 -0.20 8.46 1.83
CA THR A 216 -0.69 8.09 3.15
C THR A 216 -1.89 8.98 3.45
N LEU A 217 -3.10 8.43 3.54
CA LEU A 217 -4.26 9.24 3.94
C LEU A 217 -4.29 9.36 5.46
N THR A 218 -3.79 10.47 5.99
CA THR A 218 -3.71 10.69 7.43
C THR A 218 -4.99 11.35 7.95
N ILE A 219 -5.61 10.77 8.98
CA ILE A 219 -6.62 11.46 9.80
C ILE A 219 -5.89 12.15 10.95
N THR A 220 -6.05 13.47 11.11
CA THR A 220 -5.40 14.23 12.18
C THR A 220 -6.42 15.04 12.98
N ILE A 221 -6.13 15.26 14.26
CA ILE A 221 -6.88 16.24 15.06
C ILE A 221 -6.19 17.60 14.86
N PRO A 222 -6.80 18.56 14.13
CA PRO A 222 -6.18 19.84 13.87
C PRO A 222 -6.02 20.65 15.17
N PRO A 223 -4.91 21.39 15.31
CA PRO A 223 -4.68 22.24 16.48
C PRO A 223 -5.66 23.43 16.55
N ASP A 224 -6.19 23.87 15.40
CA ASP A 224 -7.27 24.86 15.29
C ASP A 224 -8.46 24.25 14.49
N PRO A 225 -9.62 24.02 15.13
CA PRO A 225 -10.78 23.44 14.45
C PRO A 225 -11.51 24.39 13.48
N SER A 226 -11.22 25.71 13.46
CA SER A 226 -11.97 26.69 12.67
C SER A 226 -12.04 26.35 11.16
N PRO A 227 -13.19 26.51 10.46
CA PRO A 227 -14.46 27.11 10.91
C PRO A 227 -15.47 26.12 11.53
N ALA A 228 -15.19 24.81 11.52
CA ALA A 228 -16.00 23.85 12.26
C ALA A 228 -15.73 23.98 13.77
N ALA A 229 -16.74 23.74 14.61
CA ALA A 229 -16.57 23.86 16.06
C ALA A 229 -16.77 22.48 16.72
N PRO A 230 -15.84 22.04 17.59
CA PRO A 230 -16.10 20.87 18.40
C PRO A 230 -17.27 21.13 19.34
N SER A 231 -18.00 20.06 19.66
CA SER A 231 -19.17 20.14 20.53
C SER A 231 -19.16 19.01 21.56
N ILE A 232 -20.00 19.15 22.58
CA ILE A 232 -20.20 18.12 23.60
C ILE A 232 -21.69 17.85 23.67
N ASP A 233 -22.06 16.60 23.43
CA ASP A 233 -23.40 16.09 23.68
C ASP A 233 -23.42 15.47 25.07
N VAL A 234 -24.09 16.12 26.02
CA VAL A 234 -24.13 15.67 27.41
C VAL A 234 -25.13 14.54 27.58
N ASP A 235 -24.71 13.48 28.27
CA ASP A 235 -25.58 12.37 28.62
C ASP A 235 -26.71 12.89 29.56
N PRO A 236 -28.00 12.62 29.25
CA PRO A 236 -29.09 12.95 30.16
C PRO A 236 -28.93 12.37 31.57
N ALA A 237 -28.23 11.24 31.71
CA ALA A 237 -27.92 10.61 33.00
C ALA A 237 -26.68 11.18 33.69
N SER A 238 -25.96 12.12 33.07
CA SER A 238 -24.79 12.76 33.67
C SER A 238 -25.17 13.48 34.98
N PRO A 239 -24.48 13.21 36.10
CA PRO A 239 -24.71 13.90 37.38
C PRO A 239 -24.49 15.41 37.28
N VAL A 240 -23.57 15.82 36.41
CA VAL A 240 -23.29 17.21 36.07
C VAL A 240 -24.02 17.57 34.78
N GLN A 241 -24.73 18.70 34.77
CA GLN A 241 -25.57 19.12 33.65
C GLN A 241 -25.23 20.54 33.21
N PRO A 242 -25.48 20.94 31.95
CA PRO A 242 -25.31 22.32 31.51
C PRO A 242 -26.25 23.28 32.27
N ARG A 243 -25.78 24.50 32.47
CA ARG A 243 -26.64 25.62 32.87
C ARG A 243 -27.49 26.06 31.69
N GLN A 244 -28.66 26.64 31.97
CA GLN A 244 -29.55 27.14 30.93
C GLN A 244 -28.84 28.22 30.09
N GLY A 245 -28.82 28.05 28.77
CA GLY A 245 -28.19 28.98 27.83
C GLY A 245 -26.65 28.92 27.80
N ALA A 246 -26.01 28.02 28.56
CA ALA A 246 -24.56 27.85 28.49
C ALA A 246 -24.15 27.15 27.19
N THR A 247 -23.06 27.62 26.58
CA THR A 247 -22.43 26.96 25.44
C THR A 247 -21.24 26.12 25.93
N LEU A 248 -21.14 24.89 25.43
CA LEU A 248 -20.04 23.98 25.80
C LEU A 248 -18.83 24.07 24.85
N THR A 249 -18.91 24.92 23.82
CA THR A 249 -17.88 25.07 22.79
C THR A 249 -16.51 25.42 23.36
N LYS A 250 -16.43 26.27 24.41
CA LYS A 250 -15.14 26.58 25.06
C LYS A 250 -14.51 25.34 25.69
N ILE A 251 -15.31 24.52 26.37
CA ILE A 251 -14.85 23.25 26.98
C ILE A 251 -14.42 22.28 25.88
N ALA A 252 -15.24 22.12 24.85
CA ALA A 252 -14.94 21.26 23.71
C ALA A 252 -13.62 21.65 23.02
N ASN A 253 -13.37 22.95 22.82
CA ASN A 253 -12.12 23.47 22.26
C ASN A 253 -10.90 23.22 23.15
N ILE A 254 -11.05 23.29 24.47
CA ILE A 254 -9.95 22.97 25.40
C ILE A 254 -9.67 21.46 25.33
N LEU A 255 -10.70 20.62 25.41
CA LEU A 255 -10.57 19.16 25.34
C LEU A 255 -10.02 18.70 23.99
N GLN A 256 -10.40 19.32 22.87
CA GLN A 256 -9.82 19.01 21.56
C GLN A 256 -8.31 19.28 21.55
N ARG A 257 -7.85 20.41 22.09
CA ARG A 257 -6.41 20.73 22.13
C ARG A 257 -5.65 19.78 23.04
N VAL A 258 -6.23 19.42 24.18
CA VAL A 258 -5.70 18.43 25.11
C VAL A 258 -5.57 17.07 24.42
N LEU A 259 -6.67 16.52 23.89
CA LEU A 259 -6.68 15.21 23.24
C LEU A 259 -5.86 15.20 21.95
N GLY A 260 -5.80 16.30 21.20
CA GLY A 260 -4.93 16.46 20.04
C GLY A 260 -3.45 16.32 20.39
N ARG A 261 -3.02 16.81 21.57
CA ARG A 261 -1.64 16.64 22.06
C ARG A 261 -1.33 15.19 22.44
N PHE A 262 -2.28 14.49 23.06
CA PHE A 262 -2.04 13.14 23.61
C PHE A 262 -2.33 12.01 22.63
N ILE A 263 -3.37 12.16 21.82
CA ILE A 263 -3.86 11.14 20.88
C ILE A 263 -3.41 11.50 19.46
N GLY A 264 -3.35 12.77 19.08
CA GLY A 264 -3.08 13.22 17.70
C GLY A 264 -1.87 12.57 17.02
N PRO A 265 -0.66 12.56 17.63
CA PRO A 265 0.51 11.90 17.03
C PRO A 265 0.37 10.38 16.89
N LYS A 266 -0.51 9.75 17.66
CA LYS A 266 -0.79 8.31 17.65
C LYS A 266 -2.07 7.98 16.86
N PHE A 267 -2.81 8.99 16.42
CA PHE A 267 -4.10 8.87 15.73
C PHE A 267 -3.92 8.88 14.21
N THR A 268 -2.82 8.32 13.69
CA THR A 268 -2.64 8.19 12.24
C THR A 268 -3.27 6.87 11.80
N VAL A 269 -4.54 6.92 11.37
CA VAL A 269 -5.13 5.85 10.58
C VAL A 269 -4.82 6.17 9.13
N SER A 270 -3.91 5.42 8.51
CA SER A 270 -3.53 5.66 7.11
C SER A 270 -3.64 4.42 6.23
N PRO A 271 -4.59 4.36 5.29
CA PRO A 271 -4.40 3.54 4.10
C PRO A 271 -3.21 4.11 3.31
N VAL A 272 -2.23 3.25 3.05
CA VAL A 272 -1.09 3.59 2.19
C VAL A 272 -1.45 3.21 0.76
N ILE A 273 -1.48 4.20 -0.11
CA ILE A 273 -1.70 4.07 -1.56
C ILE A 273 -0.31 4.04 -2.20
N HIS A 274 0.18 2.86 -2.53
CA HIS A 274 1.38 2.71 -3.34
C HIS A 274 1.10 3.07 -4.81
N ILE A 275 1.81 4.09 -5.30
CA ILE A 275 1.88 4.44 -6.72
C ILE A 275 3.20 3.87 -7.23
N PRO A 276 3.17 2.88 -8.13
CA PRO A 276 4.40 2.27 -8.60
C PRO A 276 5.25 3.30 -9.34
N GLY A 277 6.50 3.40 -8.93
CA GLY A 277 7.53 4.08 -9.70
C GLY A 277 8.01 3.13 -10.79
N MET A 278 7.99 3.58 -12.04
CA MET A 278 8.80 2.92 -13.07
C MET A 278 10.26 3.33 -12.86
N GLN A 279 11.19 2.38 -12.93
CA GLN A 279 12.62 2.65 -12.72
C GLN A 279 13.07 3.84 -13.57
N GLY A 280 13.64 4.87 -12.92
CA GLY A 280 14.10 6.09 -13.57
C GLY A 280 13.03 7.14 -13.89
N LEU A 281 11.78 6.93 -13.48
CA LEU A 281 10.69 7.92 -13.62
C LEU A 281 10.25 8.48 -12.26
N GLN A 282 10.25 9.80 -12.16
CA GLN A 282 9.63 10.51 -11.06
C GLN A 282 8.26 11.05 -11.50
N PHE A 283 7.20 10.54 -10.88
CA PHE A 283 5.89 11.16 -10.99
C PHE A 283 5.80 12.30 -10.00
N VAL A 284 5.65 13.52 -10.52
CA VAL A 284 5.38 14.67 -9.67
C VAL A 284 3.87 14.78 -9.49
N ILE A 285 3.43 14.80 -8.23
CA ILE A 285 2.03 15.04 -7.91
C ILE A 285 1.76 16.53 -8.07
N GLN A 286 0.80 16.88 -8.94
CA GLN A 286 0.38 18.25 -9.19
C GLN A 286 -0.67 18.71 -8.18
N HIS A 287 -1.60 17.80 -7.82
CA HIS A 287 -2.70 18.12 -6.92
C HIS A 287 -3.20 16.87 -6.18
N ILE A 288 -3.58 17.02 -4.92
CA ILE A 288 -4.32 16.01 -4.17
C ILE A 288 -5.51 16.71 -3.50
N ASP A 289 -6.68 16.08 -3.62
CA ASP A 289 -7.86 16.44 -2.86
C ASP A 289 -8.30 15.25 -2.01
N VAL A 290 -8.78 15.55 -0.81
CA VAL A 290 -9.38 14.56 0.08
C VAL A 290 -10.74 15.05 0.56
N ARG A 291 -11.71 14.13 0.63
CA ARG A 291 -13.10 14.43 0.98
C ARG A 291 -13.73 13.31 1.80
N ALA A 292 -14.50 13.67 2.80
CA ALA A 292 -15.44 12.80 3.48
C ALA A 292 -16.85 13.00 2.87
N ASN A 293 -17.47 11.94 2.38
CA ASN A 293 -18.74 12.01 1.66
C ASN A 293 -19.79 11.14 2.32
N SER A 294 -21.03 11.64 2.40
CA SER A 294 -22.15 10.87 2.93
C SER A 294 -22.58 9.81 1.93
N THR A 295 -22.82 8.61 2.44
CA THR A 295 -23.39 7.50 1.66
C THR A 295 -24.48 6.81 2.44
N LEU A 296 -25.30 6.02 1.75
CA LEU A 296 -26.31 5.16 2.39
C LEU A 296 -25.72 4.12 3.36
N GLN A 297 -24.39 3.93 3.35
CA GLN A 297 -23.67 2.92 4.15
C GLN A 297 -22.83 3.52 5.28
N GLY A 298 -23.01 4.81 5.60
CA GLY A 298 -22.32 5.45 6.73
C GLY A 298 -21.02 6.17 6.36
N GLY A 299 -20.92 6.66 5.13
CA GLY A 299 -19.88 7.61 4.71
C GLY A 299 -18.62 6.97 4.10
N LEU A 300 -17.86 7.76 3.34
CA LEU A 300 -16.59 7.40 2.73
C LEU A 300 -15.55 8.49 2.94
N ALA A 301 -14.30 8.10 3.15
CA ALA A 301 -13.13 8.95 2.92
C ALA A 301 -12.62 8.68 1.50
N VAL A 302 -12.51 9.72 0.68
CA VAL A 302 -12.13 9.67 -0.74
C VAL A 302 -10.93 10.57 -0.98
N ALA A 303 -9.95 10.09 -1.71
CA ALA A 303 -8.78 10.84 -2.15
C ALA A 303 -8.66 10.82 -3.67
N GLY A 304 -8.55 12.00 -4.28
CA GLY A 304 -8.30 12.19 -5.70
C GLY A 304 -6.92 12.76 -5.93
N ILE A 305 -6.18 12.20 -6.89
CA ILE A 305 -4.80 12.59 -7.20
C ILE A 305 -4.72 13.01 -8.66
N ARG A 306 -3.95 14.07 -8.90
CA ARG A 306 -3.52 14.48 -10.24
C ARG A 306 -2.02 14.57 -10.32
N PHE A 307 -1.46 14.02 -11.38
CA PHE A 307 -0.04 14.05 -11.69
C PHE A 307 0.29 15.15 -12.70
N THR A 308 1.53 15.63 -12.66
CA THR A 308 2.05 16.58 -13.65
C THR A 308 1.99 16.01 -15.06
N GLY A 309 1.70 16.87 -16.04
CA GLY A 309 1.44 16.48 -17.43
C GLY A 309 -0.04 16.19 -17.71
N GLY A 310 -0.91 16.21 -16.69
CA GLY A 310 -2.36 16.23 -16.84
C GLY A 310 -2.90 17.57 -17.39
N SER A 311 -4.22 17.77 -17.33
CA SER A 311 -4.83 19.05 -17.74
C SER A 311 -4.37 20.21 -16.84
N GLU A 312 -4.11 21.37 -17.44
CA GLU A 312 -3.85 22.63 -16.72
C GLU A 312 -5.07 23.12 -15.94
N VAL A 313 -6.29 22.67 -16.29
CA VAL A 313 -7.52 23.00 -15.57
C VAL A 313 -7.51 22.25 -14.26
N LEU A 314 -7.54 22.93 -13.11
CA LEU A 314 -7.55 22.28 -11.79
C LEU A 314 -8.67 21.21 -11.66
N PRO A 315 -8.43 20.09 -10.95
CA PRO A 315 -9.48 19.14 -10.65
C PRO A 315 -10.64 19.80 -9.92
N ASN A 316 -11.86 19.32 -10.14
CA ASN A 316 -13.04 19.76 -9.43
C ASN A 316 -13.32 18.83 -8.23
N PRO A 317 -13.19 19.30 -6.97
CA PRO A 317 -13.41 18.48 -5.79
C PRO A 317 -14.83 17.90 -5.68
N ALA A 318 -15.83 18.55 -6.29
CA ALA A 318 -17.19 18.04 -6.32
C ALA A 318 -17.32 16.72 -7.10
N LYS A 319 -16.33 16.32 -7.91
CA LYS A 319 -16.35 15.03 -8.60
C LYS A 319 -16.02 13.86 -7.69
N LEU A 320 -15.30 14.11 -6.60
CA LEU A 320 -15.05 13.08 -5.59
C LEU A 320 -16.32 12.70 -4.83
N THR A 321 -17.31 13.61 -4.74
CA THR A 321 -18.57 13.36 -4.04
C THR A 321 -19.53 12.45 -4.80
N GLY A 322 -19.28 12.20 -6.09
CA GLY A 322 -20.11 11.32 -6.94
C GLY A 322 -19.65 9.86 -6.98
N LEU A 323 -18.50 9.54 -6.37
CA LEU A 323 -17.92 8.20 -6.41
C LEU A 323 -18.39 7.39 -5.19
N VAL A 324 -19.25 6.41 -5.43
CA VAL A 324 -19.81 5.53 -4.40
C VAL A 324 -19.51 4.07 -4.79
N PRO A 325 -18.84 3.27 -3.95
CA PRO A 325 -18.69 1.84 -4.20
C PRO A 325 -20.06 1.15 -4.21
N GLU A 326 -20.12 -0.01 -4.86
CA GLU A 326 -21.27 -0.90 -4.73
C GLU A 326 -21.55 -1.23 -3.26
N ALA A 327 -22.82 -1.47 -2.91
CA ALA A 327 -23.22 -1.56 -1.51
C ALA A 327 -22.65 -2.73 -0.69
N SER A 328 -22.10 -3.74 -1.35
CA SER A 328 -21.38 -4.85 -0.73
C SER A 328 -19.88 -4.58 -0.53
N ARG A 329 -19.36 -3.43 -0.99
CA ARG A 329 -17.94 -3.12 -1.03
C ARG A 329 -17.67 -1.82 -0.27
N ASN A 330 -16.56 -1.79 0.44
CA ASN A 330 -16.19 -0.65 1.28
C ASN A 330 -14.90 0.04 0.81
N THR A 331 -14.25 -0.49 -0.23
CA THR A 331 -13.06 0.11 -0.84
C THR A 331 -13.23 0.20 -2.34
N PHE A 332 -12.82 1.32 -2.93
CA PHE A 332 -12.91 1.60 -4.36
C PHE A 332 -11.69 2.35 -4.87
N ILE A 333 -11.24 1.99 -6.05
CA ILE A 333 -10.07 2.56 -6.72
C ILE A 333 -10.43 2.78 -8.19
N ARG A 334 -10.03 3.92 -8.75
CA ARG A 334 -10.19 4.27 -10.17
C ARG A 334 -8.90 4.90 -10.70
N ILE A 335 -8.48 4.51 -11.90
CA ILE A 335 -7.38 5.10 -12.65
C ILE A 335 -7.83 5.48 -14.06
N ASP A 336 -7.39 6.65 -14.52
CA ASP A 336 -7.48 7.13 -15.91
C ASP A 336 -6.44 6.47 -16.82
N ASP A 337 -6.83 6.08 -18.04
CA ASP A 337 -5.88 5.54 -19.02
C ASP A 337 -4.84 6.59 -19.47
N GLY A 338 -5.21 7.88 -19.44
CA GLY A 338 -4.33 8.99 -19.72
C GLY A 338 -3.17 9.10 -18.73
N PHE A 339 -3.35 8.70 -17.47
CA PHE A 339 -2.24 8.59 -16.52
C PHE A 339 -1.22 7.55 -16.99
N ILE A 340 -1.68 6.36 -17.38
CA ILE A 340 -0.82 5.28 -17.88
C ILE A 340 -0.14 5.67 -19.19
N GLN A 341 -0.86 6.34 -20.08
CA GLN A 341 -0.29 6.88 -21.32
C GLN A 341 0.86 7.84 -21.02
N ARG A 342 0.65 8.82 -20.12
CA ARG A 342 1.70 9.80 -19.75
C ARG A 342 2.90 9.13 -19.11
N ALA A 343 2.66 8.13 -18.26
CA ALA A 343 3.69 7.33 -17.63
C ALA A 343 4.57 6.63 -18.67
N LEU A 344 3.96 5.99 -19.67
CA LEU A 344 4.70 5.33 -20.76
C LEU A 344 5.36 6.31 -21.72
N ASP A 345 4.74 7.46 -22.00
CA ASP A 345 5.35 8.52 -22.79
C ASP A 345 6.61 9.07 -22.12
N ALA A 346 6.57 9.29 -20.79
CA ALA A 346 7.74 9.69 -20.02
C ALA A 346 8.82 8.59 -20.03
N PHE A 347 8.42 7.32 -19.89
CA PHE A 347 9.36 6.19 -19.91
C PHE A 347 10.06 6.06 -21.26
N ARG A 348 9.31 6.26 -22.35
CA ARG A 348 9.86 6.37 -23.71
C ARG A 348 10.83 7.54 -23.83
N ALA A 349 10.42 8.74 -23.41
CA ALA A 349 11.22 9.96 -23.54
C ALA A 349 12.55 9.87 -22.77
N SER A 350 12.59 9.12 -21.67
CA SER A 350 13.82 8.84 -20.91
C SER A 350 14.75 7.80 -21.56
N GLY A 351 14.34 7.18 -22.67
CA GLY A 351 15.01 6.04 -23.27
C GLY A 351 14.87 4.74 -22.47
N GLY A 352 14.00 4.71 -21.46
CA GLY A 352 13.76 3.54 -20.60
C GLY A 352 13.13 2.37 -21.36
N LEU A 353 12.17 2.65 -22.25
CA LEU A 353 11.59 1.62 -23.13
C LEU A 353 12.63 1.02 -24.07
N ASP A 354 13.47 1.85 -24.69
CA ASP A 354 14.56 1.39 -25.57
C ASP A 354 15.51 0.48 -24.81
N LYS A 355 16.00 0.93 -23.64
CA LYS A 355 16.89 0.10 -22.80
C LYS A 355 16.25 -1.21 -22.37
N LEU A 356 14.95 -1.21 -22.04
CA LEU A 356 14.22 -2.41 -21.65
C LEU A 356 14.15 -3.42 -22.80
N VAL A 357 13.79 -2.94 -23.99
CA VAL A 357 13.68 -3.77 -25.20
C VAL A 357 15.07 -4.26 -25.62
N GLN A 358 16.08 -3.39 -25.68
CA GLN A 358 17.45 -3.72 -26.06
C GLN A 358 18.08 -4.76 -25.12
N LYS A 359 17.96 -4.56 -23.80
CA LYS A 359 18.49 -5.49 -22.78
C LYS A 359 17.89 -6.89 -22.91
N LYS A 360 16.63 -6.98 -23.34
CA LYS A 360 15.91 -8.25 -23.42
C LYS A 360 16.05 -8.91 -24.75
N ALA A 361 16.09 -8.12 -25.82
CA ALA A 361 16.40 -8.55 -27.16
C ALA A 361 17.88 -8.94 -27.34
N ASP A 362 18.75 -8.56 -26.40
CA ASP A 362 20.21 -8.56 -26.57
C ASP A 362 20.64 -7.90 -27.88
N ASP A 363 19.96 -6.79 -28.20
CA ASP A 363 20.05 -6.11 -29.49
C ASP A 363 19.98 -4.61 -29.27
N SER A 364 21.11 -3.92 -29.45
CA SER A 364 21.25 -2.49 -29.24
C SER A 364 20.52 -1.63 -30.27
N ASP A 365 20.12 -2.22 -31.40
CA ASP A 365 19.63 -1.47 -32.55
C ASP A 365 18.10 -1.34 -32.57
N LEU A 366 17.44 -1.85 -31.52
CA LEU A 366 16.00 -1.71 -31.31
C LEU A 366 15.66 -0.37 -30.65
N HIS A 367 14.67 0.31 -31.22
CA HIS A 367 14.13 1.56 -30.73
C HIS A 367 12.60 1.55 -30.76
N ILE A 368 11.98 2.09 -29.72
CA ILE A 368 10.53 2.28 -29.64
C ILE A 368 10.20 3.72 -30.04
N GLU A 369 9.54 3.85 -31.20
CA GLU A 369 9.17 5.14 -31.76
C GLU A 369 7.91 5.69 -31.10
N SER A 370 6.93 4.85 -30.82
CA SER A 370 5.66 5.26 -30.22
C SER A 370 5.09 4.19 -29.28
N VAL A 371 4.34 4.65 -28.27
CA VAL A 371 3.58 3.79 -27.35
C VAL A 371 2.22 4.43 -27.10
N ASN A 372 1.16 3.64 -27.19
CA ASN A 372 -0.20 4.07 -26.96
C ASN A 372 -0.92 3.06 -26.07
N VAL A 373 -1.60 3.52 -25.03
CA VAL A 373 -2.45 2.70 -24.16
C VAL A 373 -3.89 3.12 -24.33
N LYS A 374 -4.76 2.11 -24.39
CA LYS A 374 -6.21 2.29 -24.37
C LYS A 374 -6.85 1.29 -23.44
N PHE A 375 -7.72 1.79 -22.58
CA PHE A 375 -8.60 0.95 -21.79
C PHE A 375 -9.90 0.73 -22.56
N ALA A 376 -10.20 -0.55 -22.79
CA ALA A 376 -11.44 -1.02 -23.40
C ALA A 376 -12.16 -1.94 -22.41
N ARG A 377 -13.41 -2.29 -22.70
CA ARG A 377 -14.21 -3.15 -21.82
C ARG A 377 -13.49 -4.48 -21.51
N ASN A 378 -13.12 -4.67 -20.24
CA ASN A 378 -12.37 -5.81 -19.69
C ASN A 378 -10.97 -6.03 -20.30
N GLU A 379 -10.43 -5.05 -21.03
CA GLU A 379 -9.19 -5.22 -21.78
C GLU A 379 -8.33 -3.95 -21.73
N ILE A 380 -7.05 -4.10 -21.39
CA ILE A 380 -6.05 -3.04 -21.60
C ILE A 380 -5.28 -3.36 -22.87
N ARG A 381 -5.22 -2.41 -23.81
CA ARG A 381 -4.45 -2.53 -25.04
C ARG A 381 -3.27 -1.58 -25.02
N ILE A 382 -2.06 -2.10 -25.16
CA ILE A 382 -0.85 -1.33 -25.47
C ILE A 382 -0.51 -1.56 -26.94
N HIS A 383 -0.38 -0.48 -27.68
CA HIS A 383 0.11 -0.47 -29.04
C HIS A 383 1.49 0.21 -29.05
N MET A 384 2.52 -0.50 -29.50
CA MET A 384 3.86 0.05 -29.64
C MET A 384 4.29 -0.04 -31.10
N GLU A 385 4.92 1.02 -31.56
CA GLU A 385 5.59 1.04 -32.86
C GLU A 385 7.07 1.21 -32.60
N GLY A 386 7.88 0.41 -33.26
CA GLY A 386 9.32 0.43 -33.10
C GLY A 386 10.03 0.15 -34.41
N VAL A 387 11.34 0.37 -34.38
CA VAL A 387 12.22 0.15 -35.51
C VAL A 387 13.46 -0.61 -35.04
N LYS A 388 13.86 -1.61 -35.82
CA LYS A 388 15.20 -2.20 -35.71
C LYS A 388 16.10 -1.55 -36.74
N ARG A 389 17.11 -0.83 -36.29
CA ARG A 389 18.10 -0.21 -37.17
C ARG A 389 19.04 -1.25 -37.75
N ASP A 390 19.50 -1.01 -38.98
CA ASP A 390 20.52 -1.82 -39.66
C ASP A 390 20.22 -3.33 -39.78
N ALA A 391 18.96 -3.74 -39.65
CA ALA A 391 18.57 -5.15 -39.61
C ALA A 391 18.85 -5.90 -40.94
N CYS A 392 18.89 -5.18 -42.07
CA CYS A 392 19.04 -5.77 -43.41
C CYS A 392 19.90 -4.89 -44.33
N LEU A 393 21.21 -5.12 -44.40
CA LEU A 393 22.11 -4.41 -45.32
C LEU A 393 21.95 -2.87 -45.21
N SER A 394 21.90 -2.37 -43.98
CA SER A 394 21.67 -0.95 -43.66
C SER A 394 20.28 -0.42 -43.98
N LYS A 395 19.26 -1.29 -43.95
CA LYS A 395 17.84 -0.89 -43.94
C LYS A 395 17.21 -1.14 -42.58
N ASP A 396 16.48 -0.12 -42.15
CA ASP A 396 15.66 -0.14 -40.95
C ASP A 396 14.37 -0.95 -41.18
N VAL A 397 13.92 -1.64 -40.14
CA VAL A 397 12.73 -2.49 -40.17
C VAL A 397 11.75 -2.04 -39.10
N SER A 398 10.60 -1.51 -39.54
CA SER A 398 9.52 -1.14 -38.64
C SER A 398 8.71 -2.35 -38.20
N PHE A 399 8.34 -2.38 -36.94
CA PHE A 399 7.48 -3.38 -36.35
C PHE A 399 6.42 -2.71 -35.46
N THR A 400 5.30 -3.40 -35.29
CA THR A 400 4.19 -2.99 -34.45
C THR A 400 3.86 -4.13 -33.49
N ILE A 401 3.76 -3.80 -32.21
CA ILE A 401 3.38 -4.72 -31.15
C ILE A 401 2.04 -4.28 -30.59
N LEU A 402 1.04 -5.15 -30.67
CA LEU A 402 -0.23 -4.99 -29.97
C LEU A 402 -0.26 -5.98 -28.79
N GLN A 403 -0.20 -5.44 -27.59
CA GLN A 403 -0.38 -6.17 -26.36
C GLN A 403 -1.79 -5.95 -25.83
N SER A 404 -2.53 -7.03 -25.60
CA SER A 404 -3.83 -7.02 -24.94
C SER A 404 -3.74 -7.75 -23.60
N PHE A 405 -4.32 -7.17 -22.56
CA PHE A 405 -4.51 -7.81 -21.25
C PHE A 405 -6.00 -7.89 -20.97
N THR A 406 -6.55 -9.09 -20.94
CA THR A 406 -7.96 -9.33 -20.57
C THR A 406 -8.04 -9.73 -19.12
N PHE A 407 -8.86 -9.02 -18.35
CA PHE A 407 -9.00 -9.26 -16.91
C PHE A 407 -10.26 -10.09 -16.65
N ARG A 408 -10.13 -11.16 -15.87
CA ARG A 408 -11.24 -11.95 -15.35
C ARG A 408 -11.16 -11.99 -13.84
N THR A 409 -12.21 -11.51 -13.19
CA THR A 409 -12.32 -11.55 -11.74
C THR A 409 -12.95 -12.87 -11.31
N ARG A 410 -12.31 -13.54 -10.35
CA ARG A 410 -12.90 -14.63 -9.58
C ARG A 410 -12.99 -14.21 -8.11
N ALA A 411 -13.74 -14.96 -7.31
CA ALA A 411 -13.98 -14.63 -5.90
C ALA A 411 -12.69 -14.55 -5.06
N ASP A 412 -11.65 -15.28 -5.44
CA ASP A 412 -10.39 -15.46 -4.69
C ASP A 412 -9.14 -14.96 -5.44
N ARG A 413 -9.26 -14.62 -6.73
CA ARG A 413 -8.10 -14.25 -7.57
C ARG A 413 -8.54 -13.41 -8.76
N ILE A 414 -7.61 -12.63 -9.30
CA ILE A 414 -7.76 -12.02 -10.62
C ILE A 414 -6.91 -12.81 -11.59
N GLU A 415 -7.55 -13.32 -12.63
CA GLU A 415 -6.88 -13.94 -13.77
C GLU A 415 -6.67 -12.88 -14.84
N VAL A 416 -5.45 -12.82 -15.36
CA VAL A 416 -5.09 -11.89 -16.44
C VAL A 416 -4.61 -12.73 -17.61
N ASP A 417 -5.39 -12.73 -18.68
CA ASP A 417 -5.01 -13.33 -19.95
C ASP A 417 -4.25 -12.28 -20.76
N SER A 418 -2.98 -12.51 -21.04
CA SER A 418 -2.20 -11.65 -21.94
C SER A 418 -2.18 -12.23 -23.35
N PHE A 419 -2.46 -11.40 -24.34
CA PHE A 419 -2.31 -11.72 -25.76
C PHE A 419 -1.39 -10.71 -26.43
N THR A 420 -0.53 -11.18 -27.31
CA THR A 420 0.45 -10.35 -28.01
C THR A 420 0.40 -10.66 -29.49
N ASP A 421 0.19 -9.63 -30.29
CA ASP A 421 0.32 -9.68 -31.73
C ASP A 421 1.48 -8.80 -32.16
N ILE A 422 2.37 -9.35 -32.98
CA ILE A 422 3.53 -8.63 -33.50
C ILE A 422 3.44 -8.69 -35.01
N SER A 423 3.36 -7.52 -35.62
CA SER A 423 3.37 -7.36 -37.08
C SER A 423 4.62 -6.61 -37.51
N VAL A 424 5.14 -6.97 -38.68
CA VAL A 424 6.31 -6.34 -39.30
C VAL A 424 5.86 -5.83 -40.66
N ASP A 425 6.19 -4.59 -41.00
CA ASP A 425 5.78 -4.00 -42.28
C ASP A 425 6.58 -4.66 -43.42
N THR A 426 5.89 -5.30 -44.37
CA THR A 426 6.50 -6.24 -45.33
C THR A 426 6.92 -5.60 -46.65
N ALA A 427 8.22 -5.73 -46.98
CA ALA A 427 8.72 -5.68 -48.37
C ALA A 427 10.04 -6.46 -48.57
N ASP A 428 10.07 -7.79 -48.36
CA ASP A 428 10.78 -8.82 -49.19
C ASP A 428 11.08 -10.16 -48.46
N LYS A 429 11.07 -11.25 -49.23
CA LYS A 429 10.95 -12.66 -48.80
C LYS A 429 12.19 -13.34 -48.18
N VAL A 430 13.29 -12.63 -47.92
CA VAL A 430 14.50 -13.21 -47.28
C VAL A 430 14.45 -13.14 -45.73
N PHE A 431 13.38 -12.54 -45.20
CA PHE A 431 13.17 -12.17 -43.80
C PHE A 431 12.89 -13.31 -42.78
N CYS A 432 12.64 -14.55 -43.20
CA CYS A 432 12.04 -15.57 -42.31
C CYS A 432 12.89 -16.00 -41.09
N TYR A 433 14.23 -15.92 -41.13
CA TYR A 433 15.06 -16.32 -39.98
C TYR A 433 15.23 -15.19 -38.94
N ILE A 434 15.28 -13.94 -39.39
CA ILE A 434 15.38 -12.76 -38.51
C ILE A 434 14.01 -12.47 -37.87
N VAL A 435 12.92 -12.63 -38.61
CA VAL A 435 11.56 -12.51 -38.06
C VAL A 435 11.28 -13.60 -37.03
N ALA A 436 11.74 -14.84 -37.23
CA ALA A 436 11.59 -15.88 -36.22
C ALA A 436 12.40 -15.62 -34.93
N GLY A 437 13.63 -15.09 -35.05
CA GLY A 437 14.46 -14.70 -33.89
C GLY A 437 13.92 -13.47 -33.15
N LEU A 438 13.51 -12.43 -33.90
CA LEU A 438 12.91 -11.22 -33.36
C LEU A 438 11.54 -11.51 -32.73
N LEU A 439 10.69 -12.33 -33.38
CA LEU A 439 9.38 -12.72 -32.85
C LEU A 439 9.49 -13.58 -31.59
N SER A 440 10.46 -14.50 -31.51
CA SER A 440 10.64 -15.34 -30.31
C SER A 440 11.17 -14.55 -29.11
N LEU A 441 12.03 -13.56 -29.33
CA LEU A 441 12.48 -12.65 -28.26
C LEU A 441 11.43 -11.59 -27.88
N LEU A 442 10.78 -10.96 -28.86
CA LEU A 442 9.71 -9.99 -28.61
C LEU A 442 8.44 -10.64 -28.02
N ALA A 443 8.24 -11.96 -28.21
CA ALA A 443 7.18 -12.70 -27.51
C ALA A 443 7.39 -12.80 -25.98
N SER A 444 8.57 -12.41 -25.45
CA SER A 444 8.85 -12.34 -24.00
C SER A 444 8.66 -10.94 -23.40
N LEU A 445 8.63 -9.89 -24.24
CA LEU A 445 8.25 -8.52 -23.88
C LEU A 445 6.90 -8.38 -23.14
N PRO A 446 5.86 -9.18 -23.46
CA PRO A 446 4.56 -9.15 -22.80
C PRO A 446 4.66 -9.33 -21.30
N ILE A 447 5.53 -10.23 -20.82
CA ILE A 447 5.72 -10.52 -19.39
C ILE A 447 6.36 -9.33 -18.66
N LEU A 448 7.14 -8.53 -19.37
CA LEU A 448 7.92 -7.41 -18.82
C LEU A 448 7.23 -6.06 -18.93
N LEU A 449 6.30 -5.89 -19.87
CA LEU A 449 5.37 -4.75 -19.91
C LEU A 449 4.11 -5.04 -19.10
N ALA A 450 3.73 -6.33 -19.02
CA ALA A 450 2.88 -6.83 -17.95
C ALA A 450 3.49 -6.48 -16.61
N SER A 451 4.76 -6.78 -16.33
CA SER A 451 5.33 -6.54 -14.99
C SER A 451 5.10 -5.16 -14.37
N PRO A 452 5.24 -4.00 -15.06
CA PRO A 452 4.89 -2.68 -14.53
C PRO A 452 3.39 -2.39 -14.58
N LEU A 453 2.61 -2.93 -15.54
CA LEU A 453 1.15 -2.78 -15.54
C LEU A 453 0.44 -3.67 -14.52
N PHE A 454 0.95 -4.87 -14.28
CA PHE A 454 0.68 -5.74 -13.15
C PHE A 454 1.27 -5.12 -11.90
N GLY A 455 2.41 -4.46 -11.95
CA GLY A 455 2.92 -3.65 -10.85
C GLY A 455 1.96 -2.51 -10.50
N ILE A 456 1.32 -1.89 -11.49
CA ILE A 456 0.21 -0.94 -11.32
C ILE A 456 -1.04 -1.64 -10.82
N PHE A 457 -1.41 -2.78 -11.39
CA PHE A 457 -2.58 -3.52 -10.98
C PHE A 457 -2.46 -4.02 -9.53
N VAL A 458 -1.28 -4.54 -9.17
CA VAL A 458 -0.87 -5.06 -7.86
C VAL A 458 -0.65 -3.92 -6.89
N ALA A 459 0.01 -2.82 -7.28
CA ALA A 459 0.10 -1.62 -6.45
C ALA A 459 -1.30 -1.05 -6.19
N LEU A 460 -2.20 -1.06 -7.19
CA LEU A 460 -3.62 -0.74 -6.99
C LEU A 460 -4.39 -1.74 -6.12
N PHE A 461 -3.81 -2.89 -5.79
CA PHE A 461 -4.30 -3.79 -4.74
C PHE A 461 -3.56 -3.57 -3.42
N GLU A 462 -2.28 -3.19 -3.44
CA GLU A 462 -1.49 -2.77 -2.27
C GLU A 462 -2.08 -1.49 -1.67
N THR A 463 -2.70 -0.64 -2.49
CA THR A 463 -3.35 0.63 -2.10
C THR A 463 -4.63 0.46 -1.29
N GLY A 464 -5.05 -0.78 -1.06
CA GLY A 464 -6.29 -1.10 -0.39
C GLY A 464 -6.23 -1.12 1.12
N ILE A 465 -5.09 -1.45 1.74
CA ILE A 465 -5.06 -1.69 3.19
C ILE A 465 -3.70 -1.37 3.84
N LEU A 466 -3.75 -0.41 4.77
CA LEU A 466 -2.96 -0.19 6.01
C LEU A 466 -1.68 -1.03 6.21
N VAL A 467 -0.54 -0.72 5.56
CA VAL A 467 0.78 -1.18 6.03
C VAL A 467 1.89 -0.18 5.65
N GLN A 468 2.76 0.16 6.61
CA GLN A 468 4.07 0.80 6.38
C GLN A 468 5.13 -0.33 6.34
N PHE A 469 5.97 -0.36 5.31
CA PHE A 469 7.02 -1.38 5.17
C PHE A 469 8.39 -0.83 5.64
N PRO A 470 9.15 -1.55 6.49
CA PRO A 470 10.59 -1.37 6.59
C PRO A 470 11.30 -2.10 5.44
N ASP A 471 12.38 -1.50 4.95
CA ASP A 471 13.23 -2.00 3.87
C ASP A 471 13.71 -3.44 4.13
N SER A 472 13.31 -4.39 3.29
CA SER A 472 13.94 -5.72 3.24
C SER A 472 14.21 -6.14 1.80
N SER A 473 15.51 -6.28 1.51
CA SER A 473 16.06 -6.80 0.27
C SER A 473 15.71 -8.28 0.06
N GLY A 474 15.13 -8.61 -1.09
CA GLY A 474 15.27 -9.93 -1.71
C GLY A 474 14.16 -10.94 -1.40
N GLY A 475 13.01 -10.77 -2.06
CA GLY A 475 11.93 -11.76 -2.12
C GLY A 475 10.61 -11.05 -2.38
N GLN A 476 10.02 -11.22 -3.57
CA GLN A 476 8.73 -10.61 -3.89
C GLN A 476 7.60 -11.41 -3.23
N ASP A 477 7.44 -11.25 -1.92
CA ASP A 477 6.19 -11.58 -1.24
C ASP A 477 5.23 -10.43 -1.46
N PHE A 478 4.37 -10.61 -2.45
CA PHE A 478 3.28 -9.72 -2.78
C PHE A 478 2.19 -9.89 -1.71
N PHE A 479 1.98 -8.87 -0.87
CA PHE A 479 1.03 -8.78 0.25
C PHE A 479 1.41 -9.54 1.54
N PRO A 480 2.03 -8.89 2.55
CA PRO A 480 2.03 -9.43 3.91
C PRO A 480 0.65 -9.19 4.56
N LEU A 481 -0.37 -9.97 4.15
CA LEU A 481 -1.63 -10.13 4.92
C LEU A 481 -1.40 -10.84 6.27
N ASP A 482 -0.15 -11.19 6.54
CA ASP A 482 0.35 -11.71 7.79
C ASP A 482 0.82 -10.61 8.73
N ARG A 483 0.86 -9.32 8.35
CA ARG A 483 1.13 -8.20 9.28
C ARG A 483 -0.16 -7.54 9.77
N SER A 484 -0.22 -7.29 11.07
CA SER A 484 -1.36 -6.58 11.68
C SER A 484 -1.29 -5.07 11.49
N ILE A 485 -2.46 -4.43 11.54
CA ILE A 485 -2.54 -2.98 11.55
C ILE A 485 -1.76 -2.47 12.78
N PRO A 486 -0.80 -1.52 12.61
CA PRO A 486 0.02 -1.02 13.69
C PRO A 486 -0.79 -0.61 14.92
N GLY A 487 -0.37 -1.09 16.09
CA GLY A 487 -1.06 -0.81 17.36
C GLY A 487 -2.36 -1.57 17.56
N THR A 488 -2.68 -2.59 16.75
CA THR A 488 -3.86 -3.44 16.91
C THR A 488 -3.51 -4.93 16.74
N GLU A 489 -4.44 -5.83 17.05
CA GLU A 489 -4.34 -7.26 16.74
C GLU A 489 -5.12 -7.64 15.47
N LEU A 490 -5.37 -6.67 14.58
CA LEU A 490 -6.22 -6.87 13.42
C LEU A 490 -5.38 -7.16 12.18
N LEU A 491 -5.56 -8.34 11.58
CA LEU A 491 -5.03 -8.66 10.26
C LEU A 491 -5.99 -8.19 9.17
N PRO A 492 -5.47 -7.54 8.12
CA PRO A 492 -6.27 -7.16 6.97
C PRO A 492 -6.71 -8.39 6.17
N THR A 493 -7.93 -8.34 5.65
CA THR A 493 -8.50 -9.37 4.78
C THR A 493 -9.22 -8.72 3.62
N ILE A 494 -9.18 -9.36 2.45
CA ILE A 494 -9.83 -8.88 1.23
C ILE A 494 -10.82 -9.95 0.78
N SER A 495 -12.04 -9.52 0.45
CA SER A 495 -13.08 -10.38 -0.14
C SER A 495 -13.89 -9.62 -1.19
N ASN A 496 -14.73 -10.35 -1.94
CA ASN A 496 -15.65 -9.80 -2.96
C ASN A 496 -14.97 -8.88 -3.98
N LEU A 497 -13.75 -9.24 -4.35
CA LEU A 497 -12.93 -8.45 -5.26
C LEU A 497 -13.55 -8.42 -6.66
N THR A 498 -13.69 -7.21 -7.18
CA THR A 498 -14.00 -6.98 -8.58
C THR A 498 -13.09 -5.90 -9.14
N SER A 499 -12.67 -6.11 -10.36
CA SER A 499 -11.96 -5.14 -11.18
C SER A 499 -12.65 -5.09 -12.54
N SER A 500 -12.85 -3.90 -13.07
CA SER A 500 -13.36 -3.73 -14.42
C SER A 500 -12.53 -2.69 -15.14
N VAL A 501 -12.19 -2.99 -16.38
CA VAL A 501 -11.65 -2.00 -17.30
C VAL A 501 -12.83 -1.49 -18.11
N GLY A 502 -13.15 -0.22 -17.96
CA GLY A 502 -14.15 0.50 -18.76
C GLY A 502 -13.48 1.33 -19.85
N ASP A 503 -14.28 2.01 -20.66
CA ASP A 503 -13.76 2.92 -21.68
C ASP A 503 -13.03 4.09 -20.99
N GLY A 504 -11.69 4.07 -21.04
CA GLY A 504 -10.81 5.10 -20.47
C GLY A 504 -10.51 4.99 -18.98
N THR A 505 -11.09 4.02 -18.24
CA THR A 505 -10.83 3.88 -16.80
C THR A 505 -10.62 2.43 -16.38
N LEU A 506 -9.68 2.21 -15.47
CA LEU A 506 -9.55 0.98 -14.71
C LEU A 506 -10.20 1.24 -13.34
N THR A 507 -11.11 0.37 -12.93
CA THR A 507 -11.75 0.42 -11.61
C THR A 507 -11.52 -0.89 -10.88
N ALA A 508 -11.26 -0.81 -9.58
CA ALA A 508 -11.22 -1.93 -8.68
C ALA A 508 -12.06 -1.61 -7.44
N SER A 509 -12.77 -2.60 -6.91
CA SER A 509 -13.51 -2.46 -5.67
C SER A 509 -13.59 -3.79 -4.96
N PHE A 510 -13.51 -3.76 -3.64
CA PHE A 510 -13.48 -4.95 -2.79
C PHE A 510 -14.00 -4.62 -1.40
N SER A 511 -14.23 -5.68 -0.63
CA SER A 511 -14.52 -5.61 0.80
C SER A 511 -13.21 -5.83 1.58
N ALA A 512 -12.66 -4.77 2.14
CA ALA A 512 -11.59 -4.81 3.13
C ALA A 512 -12.20 -5.09 4.51
N ASP A 513 -11.87 -6.22 5.11
CA ASP A 513 -12.29 -6.57 6.47
C ASP A 513 -11.08 -6.87 7.34
N PHE A 514 -11.29 -7.08 8.62
CA PHE A 514 -10.26 -7.40 9.59
C PHE A 514 -10.65 -8.68 10.33
N LYS A 515 -9.66 -9.54 10.54
CA LYS A 515 -9.79 -10.68 11.43
C LYS A 515 -8.80 -10.55 12.58
N HIS A 516 -9.07 -11.25 13.66
CA HIS A 516 -8.12 -11.39 14.75
C HIS A 516 -6.83 -12.04 14.25
N ASP A 517 -5.69 -11.52 14.68
CA ASP A 517 -4.40 -12.06 14.32
C ASP A 517 -4.05 -13.30 15.16
N GLU A 518 -3.83 -14.40 14.45
CA GLU A 518 -3.36 -15.67 15.01
C GLU A 518 -1.99 -16.07 14.46
N ILE A 519 -1.36 -15.25 13.63
CA ILE A 519 -0.07 -15.51 12.97
C ILE A 519 1.06 -14.88 13.77
N ASN A 520 0.97 -13.58 14.07
CA ASN A 520 2.03 -12.84 14.72
C ASN A 520 2.10 -13.06 16.23
N THR A 521 3.25 -12.71 16.79
CA THR A 521 3.48 -12.66 18.22
C THR A 521 3.22 -11.26 18.76
N TYR A 522 2.49 -11.18 19.87
CA TYR A 522 2.11 -9.93 20.52
C TYR A 522 2.72 -9.80 21.91
N ILE A 523 3.34 -8.64 22.18
CA ILE A 523 3.91 -8.33 23.50
C ILE A 523 3.19 -7.11 24.05
N TYR A 524 2.41 -7.30 25.11
CA TYR A 524 1.76 -6.25 25.89
C TYR A 524 2.56 -6.02 27.17
N LEU A 525 3.29 -4.90 27.23
CA LEU A 525 4.11 -4.55 28.38
C LEU A 525 3.53 -3.33 29.09
N ARG A 526 3.58 -3.32 30.42
CA ARG A 526 3.40 -2.15 31.26
C ARG A 526 4.64 -1.93 32.10
N VAL A 527 5.25 -0.76 31.95
CA VAL A 527 6.45 -0.36 32.67
C VAL A 527 6.08 0.55 33.83
N LEU A 528 6.50 0.18 35.03
CA LEU A 528 6.34 0.97 36.24
C LEU A 528 7.71 1.48 36.72
N ASN A 529 7.74 2.69 37.23
CA ASN A 529 8.91 3.27 37.88
C ASN A 529 8.85 3.03 39.39
N SER A 530 9.78 2.25 39.93
CA SER A 530 9.93 2.10 41.37
C SER A 530 10.83 3.18 41.95
N MET A 531 10.25 4.04 42.80
CA MET A 531 11.03 4.98 43.61
C MET A 531 11.58 4.35 44.91
N LEU A 532 11.05 3.19 45.34
CA LEU A 532 11.44 2.51 46.58
C LEU A 532 11.47 0.99 46.39
N PRO A 533 12.40 0.24 47.01
CA PRO A 533 12.55 -1.22 46.85
C PRO A 533 11.30 -2.06 47.12
N GLN A 534 10.27 -1.50 47.79
CA GLN A 534 9.01 -2.16 48.11
C GLN A 534 7.76 -1.28 47.82
N GLY A 535 7.92 -0.16 47.11
CA GLY A 535 6.81 0.74 46.78
C GLY A 535 6.08 0.34 45.50
N ALA A 536 4.76 0.50 45.45
CA ALA A 536 4.01 0.44 44.20
C ALA A 536 4.51 1.57 43.28
N GLY A 537 5.18 1.19 42.19
CA GLY A 537 5.70 2.13 41.20
C GLY A 537 4.58 2.78 40.39
N GLY A 538 4.74 4.05 40.05
CA GLY A 538 3.85 4.74 39.11
C GLY A 538 4.12 4.33 37.66
N PRO A 539 3.17 4.50 36.74
CA PRO A 539 3.40 4.23 35.32
C PRO A 539 4.56 5.07 34.78
N LEU A 540 5.47 4.45 34.03
CA LEU A 540 6.59 5.14 33.39
C LEU A 540 6.19 5.56 31.98
N SER A 541 5.75 6.80 31.81
CA SER A 541 5.42 7.40 30.50
C SER A 541 6.66 7.63 29.64
N ASP A 542 6.48 7.70 28.32
CA ASP A 542 7.48 8.18 27.35
C ASP A 542 8.84 7.48 27.43
N ALA A 543 8.87 6.26 27.96
CA ALA A 543 10.06 5.42 28.00
C ALA A 543 10.20 4.68 26.67
N SER A 544 11.40 4.64 26.13
CA SER A 544 11.72 3.79 24.99
C SER A 544 11.94 2.37 25.48
N VAL A 545 11.21 1.43 24.90
CA VAL A 545 11.29 0.00 25.17
C VAL A 545 11.76 -0.69 23.90
N GLU A 546 12.81 -1.50 24.02
CA GLU A 546 13.33 -2.37 22.98
C GLU A 546 13.09 -3.82 23.41
N VAL A 547 12.58 -4.64 22.49
CA VAL A 547 12.53 -6.10 22.61
C VAL A 547 13.83 -6.62 22.02
N CYS A 548 14.62 -7.31 22.83
CA CYS A 548 15.95 -7.77 22.47
C CYS A 548 16.05 -9.29 22.60
N ASP A 549 16.92 -9.87 21.79
CA ASP A 549 17.37 -11.26 21.93
C ASP A 549 18.69 -11.33 22.69
N LEU A 550 18.85 -12.27 23.61
CA LEU A 550 20.00 -12.37 24.49
C LEU A 550 21.08 -13.31 23.93
N ASP A 551 21.87 -12.81 22.98
CA ASP A 551 22.93 -13.64 22.39
C ASP A 551 24.30 -13.40 23.03
N VAL A 552 24.45 -12.31 23.80
CA VAL A 552 25.74 -11.84 24.35
C VAL A 552 25.67 -11.55 25.86
N PRO A 553 26.20 -12.47 26.70
CA PRO A 553 26.51 -13.86 26.38
C PRO A 553 25.23 -14.69 26.21
N ALA A 554 25.25 -15.67 25.28
CA ALA A 554 24.16 -16.61 25.09
C ALA A 554 23.81 -17.33 26.40
N PRO A 555 22.53 -17.49 26.75
CA PRO A 555 22.11 -18.08 27.99
C PRO A 555 22.35 -19.59 28.00
N THR A 556 22.35 -20.16 29.21
CA THR A 556 22.45 -21.60 29.36
C THR A 556 21.15 -22.25 28.85
N ARG A 557 21.26 -23.11 27.83
CA ARG A 557 20.16 -23.82 27.12
C ARG A 557 19.45 -23.01 26.02
N ASP A 558 20.14 -22.05 25.43
CA ASP A 558 19.82 -21.53 24.11
C ASP A 558 19.57 -22.68 23.10
N ASP A 559 18.57 -22.54 22.21
CA ASP A 559 18.24 -23.52 21.18
C ASP A 559 19.13 -23.44 19.94
N ALA A 560 19.88 -22.35 19.78
CA ALA A 560 20.87 -22.21 18.75
C ALA A 560 21.97 -23.26 18.89
N LYS A 561 22.13 -24.08 17.85
CA LYS A 561 23.19 -25.08 17.79
C LYS A 561 24.44 -24.46 17.22
N VAL A 562 25.37 -24.09 18.09
CA VAL A 562 26.72 -23.70 17.70
C VAL A 562 27.35 -24.82 16.87
N PRO A 563 27.77 -24.56 15.62
CA PRO A 563 28.46 -25.56 14.80
C PRO A 563 29.73 -26.04 15.50
N GLU A 564 30.00 -27.34 15.44
CA GLU A 564 31.29 -27.86 15.89
C GLU A 564 32.41 -27.25 15.05
N GLU A 565 33.48 -26.83 15.73
CA GLU A 565 34.71 -26.42 15.07
C GLU A 565 35.39 -27.66 14.48
N VAL A 566 35.68 -27.61 13.18
CA VAL A 566 36.23 -28.75 12.43
C VAL A 566 37.46 -28.29 11.68
N HIS A 567 38.51 -29.11 11.74
CA HIS A 567 39.66 -29.03 10.86
C HIS A 567 39.84 -30.38 10.17
N GLU A 568 39.60 -30.42 8.86
CA GLU A 568 39.76 -31.62 8.04
C GLU A 568 40.75 -31.38 6.92
N GLU A 569 41.64 -32.35 6.68
CA GLU A 569 42.53 -32.34 5.53
C GLU A 569 42.31 -33.56 4.65
N LYS A 570 42.27 -33.34 3.34
CA LYS A 570 42.15 -34.41 2.35
C LYS A 570 43.12 -34.20 1.20
N VAL A 571 43.93 -35.23 0.94
CA VAL A 571 44.79 -35.27 -0.24
C VAL A 571 43.99 -35.76 -1.44
N ILE A 572 44.02 -35.01 -2.56
CA ILE A 572 43.28 -35.32 -3.78
C ILE A 572 44.19 -35.47 -5.02
N GLY A 573 43.77 -36.36 -5.92
CA GLY A 573 44.45 -36.70 -7.17
C GLY A 573 45.31 -37.97 -7.09
N THR A 574 45.44 -38.68 -8.22
CA THR A 574 46.36 -39.82 -8.36
C THR A 574 47.24 -39.64 -9.60
N PRO A 575 48.57 -39.44 -9.46
CA PRO A 575 49.30 -39.27 -8.18
C PRO A 575 48.84 -38.02 -7.40
N PRO A 576 49.12 -37.92 -6.08
CA PRO A 576 48.71 -36.79 -5.24
C PRO A 576 49.10 -35.44 -5.85
N LYS A 577 48.14 -34.52 -5.96
CA LYS A 577 48.35 -33.19 -6.55
C LYS A 577 48.05 -32.05 -5.59
N PHE A 578 46.98 -32.18 -4.80
CA PHE A 578 46.57 -31.10 -3.90
C PHE A 578 46.24 -31.64 -2.52
N ILE A 579 46.47 -30.80 -1.51
CA ILE A 579 45.91 -30.92 -0.17
C ILE A 579 44.74 -29.94 -0.11
N VAL A 580 43.56 -30.41 0.28
CA VAL A 580 42.41 -29.56 0.55
C VAL A 580 42.17 -29.60 2.05
N SER A 581 42.34 -28.46 2.71
CA SER A 581 41.94 -28.27 4.10
C SER A 581 40.59 -27.55 4.17
N VAL A 582 39.75 -27.99 5.10
CA VAL A 582 38.46 -27.40 5.43
C VAL A 582 38.51 -27.02 6.90
N ASP A 583 38.54 -25.72 7.15
CA ASP A 583 38.44 -25.12 8.46
C ASP A 583 37.03 -24.58 8.66
N ARG A 584 36.34 -25.06 9.70
CA ARG A 584 35.05 -24.49 10.15
C ARG A 584 35.25 -23.86 11.51
N THR A 585 35.01 -22.56 11.60
CA THR A 585 34.99 -21.82 12.87
C THR A 585 33.63 -21.15 13.07
N PHE A 586 33.35 -20.74 14.30
CA PHE A 586 32.14 -20.00 14.65
C PHE A 586 32.47 -18.62 15.19
N GLU A 587 31.89 -17.59 14.57
CA GLU A 587 31.96 -16.22 15.04
C GLU A 587 30.65 -15.89 15.79
N PRO A 588 30.66 -15.80 17.14
CA PRO A 588 29.47 -15.44 17.89
C PRO A 588 29.08 -13.97 17.65
N PRO A 589 27.81 -13.60 17.88
CA PRO A 589 27.34 -12.24 17.77
C PRO A 589 28.07 -11.35 18.77
N THR A 590 28.21 -10.07 18.40
CA THR A 590 28.88 -9.05 19.22
C THR A 590 27.90 -8.13 19.93
N THR A 591 26.61 -8.23 19.59
CA THR A 591 25.53 -7.42 20.14
C THR A 591 24.24 -8.23 20.21
N ASN A 592 23.41 -7.94 21.21
CA ASN A 592 22.04 -8.43 21.31
C ASN A 592 21.16 -7.80 20.22
N PRO A 593 20.59 -8.58 19.29
CA PRO A 593 19.67 -8.08 18.27
C PRO A 593 18.46 -7.36 18.89
N VAL A 594 18.05 -6.24 18.28
CA VAL A 594 16.80 -5.55 18.63
C VAL A 594 15.73 -6.00 17.65
N LEU A 595 14.70 -6.68 18.14
CA LEU A 595 13.61 -7.23 17.34
C LEU A 595 12.50 -6.20 17.12
N ALA A 596 12.21 -5.39 18.14
CA ALA A 596 11.23 -4.32 18.05
C ALA A 596 11.56 -3.16 18.99
N LYS A 597 11.05 -1.97 18.67
CA LYS A 597 11.23 -0.74 19.46
C LYS A 597 9.96 0.10 19.48
N GLY A 598 9.65 0.66 20.64
CA GLY A 598 8.40 1.38 20.88
C GLY A 598 8.46 2.25 22.12
N GLY A 599 7.55 3.23 22.23
CA GLY A 599 7.46 4.13 23.37
C GLY A 599 6.26 3.81 24.26
N THR A 600 6.44 3.84 25.58
CA THR A 600 5.30 3.71 26.51
C THR A 600 4.34 4.89 26.39
N ASN A 601 3.04 4.62 26.47
CA ASN A 601 2.03 5.65 26.70
C ASN A 601 2.09 6.14 28.15
N PHE A 602 1.26 7.11 28.52
CA PHE A 602 1.27 7.66 29.87
C PHE A 602 0.77 6.68 30.96
N GLU A 603 0.08 5.59 30.58
CA GLU A 603 -0.24 4.49 31.49
C GLU A 603 0.94 3.52 31.69
N GLY A 604 2.10 3.84 31.07
CA GLY A 604 3.30 3.02 31.06
C GLY A 604 3.21 1.84 30.08
N ARG A 605 2.21 1.80 29.20
CA ARG A 605 1.96 0.64 28.33
C ARG A 605 2.60 0.78 26.97
N VAL A 606 3.11 -0.32 26.43
CA VAL A 606 3.59 -0.43 25.04
C VAL A 606 3.15 -1.78 24.48
N MET A 607 2.89 -1.82 23.17
CA MET A 607 2.53 -3.03 22.43
C MET A 607 3.52 -3.24 21.30
N PHE A 608 3.96 -4.48 21.11
CA PHE A 608 4.73 -4.91 19.94
C PHE A 608 3.98 -6.01 19.20
N SER A 609 4.15 -6.04 17.88
CA SER A 609 3.74 -7.12 16.99
C SER A 609 5.00 -7.57 16.23
N LEU A 610 5.34 -8.85 16.32
CA LEU A 610 6.49 -9.47 15.69
C LEU A 610 6.01 -10.56 14.74
N THR A 611 6.43 -10.50 13.48
CA THR A 611 6.16 -11.58 12.52
C THR A 611 6.97 -12.84 12.85
N PRO A 612 6.57 -14.02 12.34
CA PRO A 612 7.38 -15.23 12.50
C PRO A 612 8.81 -15.09 11.95
N SER A 613 9.02 -14.26 10.94
CA SER A 613 10.36 -13.98 10.39
C SER A 613 11.16 -13.01 11.26
N GLU A 614 10.53 -12.05 11.93
CA GLU A 614 11.17 -11.12 12.86
C GLU A 614 11.59 -11.78 14.18
N LEU A 615 11.01 -12.95 14.50
CA LEU A 615 11.46 -13.78 15.62
C LEU A 615 12.66 -14.66 15.28
N ILE A 616 13.03 -14.81 14.01
CA ILE A 616 14.21 -15.60 13.64
C ILE A 616 15.43 -14.69 13.72
N THR A 617 16.32 -14.98 14.65
CA THR A 617 17.53 -14.22 14.92
C THR A 617 18.76 -14.99 14.48
N SER A 618 19.93 -14.35 14.60
CA SER A 618 21.20 -14.91 14.16
C SER A 618 22.10 -15.11 15.36
N ALA A 619 22.16 -16.33 15.88
CA ALA A 619 23.06 -16.71 16.97
C ALA A 619 24.55 -16.67 16.61
N GLY A 620 24.92 -16.35 15.36
CA GLY A 620 26.30 -16.12 14.93
C GLY A 620 26.53 -16.46 13.47
N VAL A 621 27.79 -16.52 13.05
CA VAL A 621 28.19 -16.88 11.67
C VAL A 621 29.13 -18.08 11.70
N ALA A 622 28.75 -19.13 10.98
CA ALA A 622 29.66 -20.22 10.65
C ALA A 622 30.57 -19.79 9.50
N VAL A 623 31.88 -19.89 9.69
CA VAL A 623 32.87 -19.55 8.67
C VAL A 623 33.54 -20.83 8.22
N VAL A 624 33.36 -21.18 6.94
CA VAL A 624 34.00 -22.33 6.31
C VAL A 624 35.08 -21.84 5.36
N THR A 625 36.34 -22.10 5.70
CA THR A 625 37.50 -21.78 4.88
C THR A 625 38.01 -23.04 4.21
N ASN A 626 37.85 -23.11 2.89
CA ASN A 626 38.40 -24.17 2.07
C ASN A 626 39.71 -23.70 1.44
N THR A 627 40.83 -24.31 1.84
CA THR A 627 42.16 -23.97 1.31
C THR A 627 42.69 -25.13 0.47
N THR A 628 43.11 -24.85 -0.76
CA THR A 628 43.77 -25.81 -1.64
C THR A 628 45.24 -25.47 -1.76
N GLU A 629 46.10 -26.40 -1.38
CA GLU A 629 47.55 -26.28 -1.47
C GLU A 629 48.11 -27.29 -2.47
N ASP A 630 49.17 -26.89 -3.18
CA ASP A 630 49.91 -27.83 -4.03
C ASP A 630 50.69 -28.81 -3.15
N PHE A 631 50.46 -30.11 -3.37
CA PHE A 631 50.99 -31.18 -2.53
C PHE A 631 52.53 -31.24 -2.50
N ARG A 632 53.22 -30.75 -3.54
CA ARG A 632 54.68 -30.81 -3.65
C ARG A 632 55.38 -29.58 -3.13
N THR A 633 54.76 -28.41 -3.30
CA THR A 633 55.38 -27.12 -3.00
C THR A 633 54.88 -26.50 -1.70
N GLY A 634 53.75 -26.99 -1.15
CA GLY A 634 53.09 -26.41 0.02
C GLY A 634 52.56 -24.99 -0.24
N LYS A 635 52.50 -24.56 -1.51
CA LYS A 635 52.00 -23.23 -1.85
C LYS A 635 50.48 -23.28 -1.93
N THR A 636 49.83 -22.38 -1.20
CA THR A 636 48.39 -22.14 -1.35
C THR A 636 48.08 -21.72 -2.78
N THR A 637 47.22 -22.49 -3.44
CA THR A 637 46.77 -22.27 -4.81
C THR A 637 45.40 -21.61 -4.86
N ASN A 638 44.55 -21.87 -3.87
CA ASN A 638 43.23 -21.27 -3.76
C ASN A 638 42.77 -21.23 -2.30
N THR A 639 42.00 -20.21 -1.95
CA THR A 639 41.29 -20.11 -0.67
C THR A 639 39.89 -19.59 -0.95
N ARG A 640 38.87 -20.32 -0.50
CA ARG A 640 37.46 -19.93 -0.60
C ARG A 640 36.87 -19.87 0.79
N ILE A 641 36.32 -18.72 1.14
CA ILE A 641 35.65 -18.48 2.42
C ILE A 641 34.15 -18.42 2.16
N GLU A 642 33.40 -19.25 2.87
CA GLU A 642 31.94 -19.26 2.89
C GLU A 642 31.48 -18.87 4.29
N ARG A 643 30.46 -18.00 4.36
CA ARG A 643 29.91 -17.48 5.60
C ARG A 643 28.43 -17.78 5.60
N GLU A 644 27.98 -18.55 6.58
CA GLU A 644 26.59 -18.98 6.72
C GLU A 644 26.05 -18.50 8.08
N PRO A 645 24.92 -17.79 8.12
CA PRO A 645 24.31 -17.41 9.39
C PRO A 645 23.79 -18.65 10.12
N VAL A 646 24.11 -18.75 11.40
CA VAL A 646 23.52 -19.75 12.29
C VAL A 646 22.24 -19.12 12.85
N LEU A 647 21.11 -19.62 12.37
CA LEU A 647 19.81 -19.08 12.73
C LEU A 647 19.30 -19.68 14.03
N GLU A 648 18.74 -18.82 14.86
CA GLU A 648 18.00 -19.15 16.07
C GLU A 648 16.51 -18.98 15.77
N ARG A 649 15.71 -19.99 16.12
CA ARG A 649 14.29 -20.00 15.77
C ARG A 649 13.40 -19.48 16.89
N PHE A 650 13.87 -19.54 18.13
CA PHE A 650 13.11 -19.20 19.31
C PHE A 650 13.96 -18.27 20.17
N PRO A 651 13.83 -16.94 20.00
CA PRO A 651 14.74 -15.99 20.60
C PRO A 651 14.59 -15.96 22.13
N ASP A 652 15.67 -15.63 22.81
CA ASP A 652 15.80 -15.44 24.24
C ASP A 652 15.44 -13.99 24.64
N LEU A 653 14.14 -13.72 24.70
CA LEU A 653 13.63 -12.36 24.80
C LEU A 653 13.90 -11.69 26.15
N PHE A 654 14.36 -10.45 26.11
CA PHE A 654 14.34 -9.51 27.23
C PHE A 654 13.96 -8.10 26.77
N PHE A 655 13.72 -7.20 27.72
CA PHE A 655 13.39 -5.81 27.43
C PHE A 655 14.54 -4.89 27.84
N ARG A 656 14.89 -3.95 26.96
CA ARG A 656 15.73 -2.81 27.30
C ARG A 656 14.86 -1.56 27.41
N ILE A 657 14.83 -0.97 28.59
CA ILE A 657 13.98 0.17 28.92
C ILE A 657 14.87 1.38 29.15
N SER A 658 14.61 2.47 28.44
CA SER A 658 15.38 3.70 28.54
C SER A 658 14.50 4.95 28.64
N ARG A 659 14.94 5.91 29.45
CA ARG A 659 14.30 7.23 29.60
C ARG A 659 15.34 8.24 30.09
N ASP A 660 15.33 9.44 29.53
CA ASP A 660 16.18 10.56 29.98
C ASP A 660 17.68 10.19 30.08
N GLY A 661 18.17 9.36 29.15
CA GLY A 661 19.56 8.90 29.11
C GLY A 661 19.92 7.76 30.05
N ALA A 662 19.01 7.32 30.92
CA ALA A 662 19.16 6.10 31.73
C ALA A 662 18.60 4.88 31.00
N THR A 663 19.26 3.73 31.11
CA THR A 663 18.87 2.46 30.47
C THR A 663 18.97 1.30 31.46
N VAL A 664 18.00 0.38 31.43
CA VAL A 664 17.97 -0.85 32.22
C VAL A 664 17.59 -2.02 31.31
N ASP A 665 18.37 -3.09 31.36
CA ASP A 665 18.07 -4.36 30.70
C ASP A 665 17.40 -5.31 31.71
N THR A 666 16.30 -5.95 31.31
CA THR A 666 15.46 -6.75 32.21
C THR A 666 15.85 -8.22 32.28
N HIS A 667 16.89 -8.66 31.56
CA HIS A 667 17.29 -10.07 31.53
C HIS A 667 17.65 -10.64 32.92
N SER A 668 18.05 -9.76 33.85
CA SER A 668 18.35 -10.13 35.25
C SER A 668 17.16 -9.91 36.21
N ALA A 669 16.05 -9.35 35.73
CA ALA A 669 14.88 -9.06 36.55
C ALA A 669 13.93 -10.28 36.61
N PRO A 670 13.26 -10.51 37.76
CA PRO A 670 12.16 -11.47 37.83
C PRO A 670 11.12 -11.15 36.75
N ASP A 671 10.74 -12.18 35.99
CA ASP A 671 9.79 -12.10 34.87
C ASP A 671 10.21 -11.16 33.72
N GLY A 672 11.47 -10.72 33.67
CA GLY A 672 12.00 -9.84 32.62
C GLY A 672 12.74 -10.56 31.48
N PHE A 673 12.76 -11.90 31.52
CA PHE A 673 13.50 -12.76 30.59
C PHE A 673 12.67 -13.98 30.19
N PHE A 674 12.64 -14.30 28.89
CA PHE A 674 11.87 -15.40 28.31
C PHE A 674 12.78 -16.27 27.45
N LEU A 675 13.28 -17.35 28.03
CA LEU A 675 14.17 -18.29 27.35
C LEU A 675 13.42 -19.09 26.26
N ASN A 676 14.00 -19.20 25.07
CA ASN A 676 13.51 -19.96 23.92
C ASN A 676 12.04 -19.65 23.60
N PHE A 677 11.72 -18.38 23.41
CA PHE A 677 10.34 -17.91 23.36
C PHE A 677 9.56 -18.53 22.17
N LYS A 678 8.52 -19.29 22.51
CA LYS A 678 7.67 -20.04 21.56
C LYS A 678 6.21 -19.61 21.58
N ASP A 679 5.81 -18.87 22.60
CA ASP A 679 4.44 -18.44 22.75
C ASP A 679 4.12 -17.38 21.71
N LYS A 680 2.83 -17.19 21.41
CA LYS A 680 2.39 -16.09 20.54
C LYS A 680 2.14 -14.80 21.31
N ARG A 681 2.26 -14.82 22.65
CA ARG A 681 1.85 -13.70 23.50
C ARG A 681 2.70 -13.57 24.76
N ILE A 682 3.05 -12.33 25.09
CA ILE A 682 3.51 -11.90 26.41
C ILE A 682 2.47 -10.90 26.94
N GLY A 683 1.70 -11.29 27.95
CA GLY A 683 0.59 -10.48 28.48
C GLY A 683 -0.62 -10.39 27.54
N GLN A 684 -1.60 -9.58 27.95
CA GLN A 684 -2.82 -9.27 27.20
C GLN A 684 -3.13 -7.77 27.29
N PRO A 685 -3.95 -7.20 26.39
CA PRO A 685 -4.30 -5.77 26.47
C PRO A 685 -4.87 -5.37 27.86
N ALA A 686 -5.84 -6.12 28.37
CA ALA A 686 -6.44 -5.88 29.68
C ALA A 686 -5.51 -6.22 30.86
N GLN A 687 -4.57 -7.15 30.67
CA GLN A 687 -3.64 -7.64 31.69
C GLN A 687 -2.22 -7.69 31.10
N PRO A 688 -1.57 -6.53 30.92
CA PRO A 688 -0.26 -6.47 30.29
C PRO A 688 0.77 -7.10 31.24
N HIS A 689 1.81 -7.67 30.65
CA HIS A 689 2.97 -8.08 31.40
C HIS A 689 3.59 -6.87 32.09
N THR A 690 3.77 -6.91 33.41
CA THR A 690 4.18 -5.74 34.17
C THR A 690 5.64 -5.86 34.60
N VAL A 691 6.46 -4.92 34.15
CA VAL A 691 7.87 -4.81 34.54
C VAL A 691 8.04 -3.56 35.38
N THR A 692 8.65 -3.72 36.55
CA THR A 692 8.99 -2.59 37.42
C THR A 692 10.49 -2.33 37.32
N VAL A 693 10.85 -1.13 36.85
CA VAL A 693 12.25 -0.71 36.70
C VAL A 693 12.58 0.43 37.66
N ARG A 694 13.87 0.58 37.94
CA ARG A 694 14.41 1.74 38.65
C ARG A 694 15.36 2.47 37.71
N LEU A 695 14.86 3.53 37.10
CA LEU A 695 15.69 4.43 36.31
C LEU A 695 16.19 5.52 37.24
N SER A 696 17.46 5.43 37.66
CA SER A 696 18.11 6.55 38.34
C SER A 696 18.36 7.65 37.32
N PRO A 697 17.85 8.88 37.51
CA PRO A 697 18.24 10.00 36.67
C PRO A 697 19.76 10.14 36.75
N GLY A 698 20.43 9.92 35.62
CA GLY A 698 21.85 10.17 35.51
C GLY A 698 22.11 11.63 35.87
N ALA A 699 23.05 11.86 36.77
CA ALA A 699 23.62 13.17 37.01
C ALA A 699 23.90 13.84 35.65
N ILE A 700 23.36 15.04 35.46
CA ILE A 700 23.76 15.93 34.36
C ILE A 700 25.28 15.86 34.32
N ALA A 701 25.83 15.37 33.21
CA ALA A 701 27.24 15.49 32.93
C ALA A 701 27.53 17.00 32.84
N THR A 702 27.91 17.61 33.97
CA THR A 702 28.55 18.91 33.97
C THR A 702 29.89 18.71 33.27
N ALA A 703 30.03 19.36 32.11
CA ALA A 703 31.28 19.51 31.41
C ALA A 703 32.38 20.12 32.30
#